data_AF-A0A1H7B552-F1
#
_entry.id   AF-A0A1H7B552-F1
#
_cell.length_a   1.000
_cell.length_b   1.000
_cell.length_c   1.000
_cell.angle_alpha   90.00
_cell.angle_beta   90.00
_cell.angle_gamma   90.00
#
_symmetry.space_group_name_H-M   'P 1'
#
loop_
_entity.id
_entity.type
_entity.pdbx_description
1 polymer ?
#
loop_
_entity_poly.entity_id
_entity_poly.type
_entity_poly.pdbx_seq_one_letter_code
_entity_poly.pdbx_strand_id
1 'polypeptide(L)'
;MQFLNLVPAPKKDVPISLILMSNRYLSSLLFVLLLFFNAAAISPNLIPNTGSELFGSNSDEDGRNIGPLILSGNNRSLEAPCPGISPLDCSEILQALPVNLDFTQDQGNLAGSGFTMVLEPSAPLTPPSDPAVPGYEPGLISRDATGLTITSTKGIFFSQPTGSPSSNNTNSQVNALGVGLDVPTGKFSVSTTLINPNFQVSTGNSSQQAGIWMGQDEDQYVKLVVVKNGTGNQRKIQLQVENMDNTTTQTAFLEINTGNLPIETGPITFRLEFDPVANSVQGFYRLGEGEELLVTGPEGDSRPVPASYFSGQTYAGIFTSHRNAPASEPITVLFTDFSIEEVAVPDPDLIAIPYRMNVAGFDYTKDGDLFLQENTDFLVETEETTASLGSFGPYLVEGGHMDLYYPRRFGANFGYNFPIANGQYTVRIHMVENFHEGAGLRIFDILMEGELVQDDLDLFALYGKGVLGITQNNVTVTDGELNLQFVASENNALIQAIEVVPLTVSSQKEMLGFTLDGQLDSQTNAPAGTIEVQMPAGSDLSSLAPTFTLSDNATSAPASGSVQNFSNPVTYTVTAEDGSTKEWTVTVTAAPSDFSFIENFDSYGVGNLHEIAPSQWLKEKAADASIPVTNEGLSAGSSHSLDFSLGSHAHDLIPLTNNPATLTPNVPFYFTTYFQVNGFGTGSGDRIRTAIRIDENSSATPWVRLQMAKGGSTGLIARIGLGAPASNNGTQEVPFGETVQFLVKGVWDGASSIAYEWTLAPKLTEGETSWVNAGSQTVSGTPQIGRLFISSVGTNDASIGPVRLSTDYTQVVTEDLISVPLLSGNAIESFTLAEQIEAGSIDSENFSIAVQVPFGTDPGSLIPTFTLSEGATAQPVSGEAQDFTNPVEYTVTAEDGSVQVWTVSVTVASGFTANINFQDKTTIPPTGYLVDYGKQFGHAAVAFEGTDYAYGWKLKSNGTPIDASDEAANNSNGVGRNRIVASYAGASEQQKLEGTLVHFQGDNILNATGGVQSWSGQPRGNELIWEMEIPNGIYEVTIGLGDAGSDLDSR
;
A
#
# COMPACT_ATOMS: atom_id res chain seq x y z
N MET A 1 35.63 -11.70 92.91
CA MET A 1 35.01 -12.57 93.95
C MET A 1 33.65 -11.97 94.30
N GLN A 2 32.56 -12.67 94.67
CA GLN A 2 32.12 -14.10 94.64
C GLN A 2 30.65 -14.11 95.17
N PHE A 3 29.74 -15.07 94.92
CA PHE A 3 29.70 -16.30 94.08
C PHE A 3 28.22 -16.77 93.90
N LEU A 4 28.02 -17.81 93.07
CA LEU A 4 26.93 -18.82 93.13
C LEU A 4 25.43 -18.46 92.87
N ASN A 5 24.85 -19.18 91.88
CA ASN A 5 23.68 -20.11 91.94
C ASN A 5 22.31 -19.64 92.51
N LEU A 6 21.13 -20.05 91.99
CA LEU A 6 20.76 -21.16 91.06
C LEU A 6 19.38 -20.87 90.36
N VAL A 7 19.22 -21.31 89.10
CA VAL A 7 18.01 -21.89 88.40
C VAL A 7 16.62 -21.68 89.05
N PRO A 8 15.57 -21.19 88.32
CA PRO A 8 15.03 -21.90 87.13
C PRO A 8 14.54 -21.05 85.93
N ALA A 9 14.20 -21.75 84.83
CA ALA A 9 13.53 -21.24 83.63
C ALA A 9 12.04 -21.69 83.58
N PRO A 10 11.21 -21.28 82.59
CA PRO A 10 11.22 -21.99 81.29
C PRO A 10 10.80 -21.22 80.00
N LYS A 11 11.58 -21.40 78.93
CA LYS A 11 11.16 -21.52 77.48
C LYS A 11 10.52 -20.28 76.80
N LYS A 12 10.50 -20.17 75.45
CA LYS A 12 10.78 -21.12 74.34
C LYS A 12 11.37 -20.40 73.09
N ASP A 13 11.84 -21.15 72.10
CA ASP A 13 12.84 -20.71 71.10
C ASP A 13 12.38 -20.67 69.61
N VAL A 14 12.95 -19.72 68.86
CA VAL A 14 13.41 -19.65 67.43
C VAL A 14 13.05 -20.78 66.44
N PRO A 15 12.53 -20.47 65.21
CA PRO A 15 13.29 -20.73 63.95
C PRO A 15 13.05 -19.70 62.79
N ILE A 16 13.44 -20.07 61.55
CA ILE A 16 13.64 -19.24 60.33
C ILE A 16 12.60 -19.55 59.22
N SER A 17 12.13 -18.56 58.41
CA SER A 17 11.99 -18.61 56.90
C SER A 17 10.98 -17.62 56.27
N LEU A 18 11.41 -17.00 55.14
CA LEU A 18 10.67 -16.61 53.89
C LEU A 18 9.54 -15.52 53.82
N ILE A 19 9.46 -14.88 52.63
CA ILE A 19 8.34 -14.20 51.91
C ILE A 19 8.08 -12.65 52.03
N LEU A 20 8.24 -11.99 50.86
CA LEU A 20 7.61 -10.82 50.18
C LEU A 20 7.31 -9.43 50.82
N MET A 21 7.54 -8.40 49.95
CA MET A 21 6.80 -7.14 49.71
C MET A 21 6.67 -6.07 50.82
N SER A 22 6.55 -4.75 50.52
CA SER A 22 6.55 -3.99 49.24
C SER A 22 7.01 -2.52 49.44
N ASN A 23 7.08 -1.76 48.33
CA ASN A 23 7.03 -0.28 48.20
C ASN A 23 8.11 0.63 48.83
N ARG A 24 8.75 1.45 47.98
CA ARG A 24 8.68 2.94 48.02
C ARG A 24 8.92 3.57 46.64
N TYR A 25 8.03 4.49 46.25
CA TYR A 25 8.14 5.38 45.08
C TYR A 25 8.81 6.74 45.43
N LEU A 26 8.85 7.63 44.44
CA LEU A 26 9.48 8.97 44.36
C LEU A 26 11.00 8.93 44.03
N SER A 27 11.53 9.79 43.14
CA SER A 27 10.96 11.01 42.54
C SER A 27 11.52 11.35 41.15
N SER A 28 10.66 11.82 40.24
CA SER A 28 11.03 12.53 39.00
C SER A 28 10.18 13.78 38.82
N LEU A 29 10.81 14.97 38.76
CA LEU A 29 10.24 16.14 38.10
C LEU A 29 11.31 17.25 37.89
N LEU A 30 11.32 17.85 36.69
CA LEU A 30 11.08 19.28 36.45
C LEU A 30 12.10 20.06 35.57
N PHE A 31 11.52 20.72 34.56
CA PHE A 31 11.95 21.85 33.73
C PHE A 31 12.94 21.71 32.56
N VAL A 32 12.47 22.27 31.44
CA VAL A 32 13.16 22.54 30.17
C VAL A 32 13.37 24.06 30.04
N LEU A 33 14.31 24.45 29.16
CA LEU A 33 14.51 25.79 28.60
C LEU A 33 15.18 26.88 29.47
N LEU A 34 16.44 27.21 29.14
CA LEU A 34 16.86 28.60 28.90
C LEU A 34 18.19 28.66 28.13
N LEU A 35 18.24 29.53 27.11
CA LEU A 35 19.44 29.80 26.31
C LEU A 35 20.20 31.05 26.78
N PHE A 36 21.42 31.19 26.27
CA PHE A 36 22.24 32.41 26.13
C PHE A 36 23.28 32.82 27.21
N PHE A 37 24.48 33.06 26.68
CA PHE A 37 25.51 34.06 27.04
C PHE A 37 26.48 33.88 28.24
N ASN A 38 27.68 33.40 27.87
CA ASN A 38 28.96 34.17 27.87
C ASN A 38 29.95 34.12 29.06
N ALA A 39 31.23 34.39 28.72
CA ALA A 39 32.31 34.94 29.56
C ALA A 39 33.00 34.10 30.68
N ALA A 40 33.82 33.12 30.27
CA ALA A 40 35.28 33.05 30.44
C ALA A 40 36.04 33.30 31.79
N ALA A 41 37.16 32.54 31.93
CA ALA A 41 38.31 32.68 32.85
C ALA A 41 38.08 32.22 34.33
N ILE A 42 39.06 31.66 35.06
CA ILE A 42 40.51 31.94 35.11
C ILE A 42 41.36 30.65 35.32
N SER A 43 42.41 30.48 34.48
CA SER A 43 43.85 30.19 34.73
C SER A 43 44.34 29.59 36.08
N PRO A 44 45.55 28.93 36.20
CA PRO A 44 46.77 29.34 35.47
C PRO A 44 47.91 28.33 35.17
N ASN A 45 48.96 28.88 34.52
CA ASN A 45 50.38 28.49 34.41
C ASN A 45 50.81 27.55 33.24
N LEU A 46 51.66 27.96 32.26
CA LEU A 46 53.01 28.59 32.22
C LEU A 46 54.14 27.53 32.19
N ILE A 47 55.22 27.51 31.36
CA ILE A 47 55.83 28.30 30.23
C ILE A 47 56.81 27.33 29.46
N PRO A 48 57.73 27.69 28.51
CA PRO A 48 57.90 28.82 27.58
C PRO A 48 58.34 28.49 26.10
N ASN A 49 58.26 29.52 25.23
CA ASN A 49 59.12 29.98 24.10
C ASN A 49 60.31 29.10 23.59
N THR A 50 60.75 29.16 22.33
CA THR A 50 60.98 30.31 21.40
C THR A 50 60.66 29.95 19.93
N GLY A 51 60.15 30.83 19.04
CA GLY A 51 60.84 31.96 18.37
C GLY A 51 61.66 31.48 17.16
N SER A 52 61.72 32.06 15.96
CA SER A 52 61.09 33.22 15.28
C SER A 52 61.95 33.50 14.01
N GLU A 53 61.38 34.09 12.94
CA GLU A 53 62.09 34.72 11.78
C GLU A 53 62.67 33.79 10.67
N LEU A 54 62.78 34.17 9.37
CA LEU A 54 62.16 35.24 8.53
C LEU A 54 62.45 34.97 7.03
N PHE A 55 61.61 35.49 6.11
CA PHE A 55 61.79 35.78 4.64
C PHE A 55 62.49 34.75 3.69
N GLY A 56 62.15 34.63 2.40
CA GLY A 56 61.11 35.27 1.57
C GLY A 56 61.42 35.26 0.05
N SER A 57 60.56 35.90 -0.75
CA SER A 57 60.65 36.22 -2.20
C SER A 57 60.32 35.16 -3.27
N ASN A 58 59.37 35.55 -4.16
CA ASN A 58 59.29 35.41 -5.63
C ASN A 58 59.42 34.02 -6.31
N SER A 59 58.76 33.70 -7.44
CA SER A 59 57.60 34.24 -8.22
C SER A 59 57.32 33.24 -9.40
N ASP A 60 56.43 33.35 -10.40
CA ASP A 60 55.50 34.36 -10.97
C ASP A 60 54.31 33.62 -11.67
N GLU A 61 53.25 34.34 -12.10
CA GLU A 61 52.13 33.92 -13.01
C GLU A 61 51.16 32.80 -12.54
N ASP A 62 49.86 32.80 -12.86
CA ASP A 62 48.93 33.80 -13.45
C ASP A 62 47.60 33.76 -12.64
N GLY A 63 46.67 34.70 -12.84
CA GLY A 63 45.40 34.70 -12.10
C GLY A 63 44.22 35.42 -12.71
N ARG A 64 43.00 35.02 -12.28
CA ARG A 64 41.81 35.87 -12.24
C ARG A 64 40.69 35.34 -11.32
N ASN A 65 40.39 36.13 -10.30
CA ASN A 65 39.10 36.41 -9.67
C ASN A 65 38.13 35.27 -9.27
N ILE A 66 38.11 35.02 -7.95
CA ILE A 66 36.92 35.00 -7.05
C ILE A 66 35.62 35.63 -7.62
N GLY A 67 34.40 35.19 -7.26
CA GLY A 67 33.92 34.18 -6.28
C GLY A 67 32.37 34.12 -6.32
N PRO A 68 31.62 33.72 -5.26
CA PRO A 68 32.04 33.31 -3.91
C PRO A 68 31.46 31.96 -3.39
N LEU A 69 31.94 31.59 -2.20
CA LEU A 69 31.44 30.60 -1.21
C LEU A 69 30.03 29.97 -1.37
N ILE A 70 29.99 28.64 -1.23
CA ILE A 70 29.07 27.94 -0.31
C ILE A 70 29.92 27.10 0.66
N LEU A 71 29.54 27.06 1.94
CA LEU A 71 30.13 26.22 2.98
C LEU A 71 29.16 25.09 3.34
N SER A 72 29.56 23.84 3.09
CA SER A 72 28.96 22.65 3.68
C SER A 72 30.01 21.96 4.54
N GLY A 73 30.01 22.26 5.84
CA GLY A 73 30.94 21.64 6.78
C GLY A 73 30.47 20.26 7.20
N ASN A 74 31.33 19.25 7.07
CA ASN A 74 31.17 17.97 7.75
C ASN A 74 32.55 17.33 7.98
N ASN A 75 33.37 17.94 8.84
CA ASN A 75 34.55 17.29 9.38
C ASN A 75 34.14 16.24 10.43
N ARG A 76 33.59 15.10 9.97
CA ARG A 76 33.84 13.84 10.68
C ARG A 76 35.31 13.50 10.45
N SER A 77 36.01 13.08 11.49
CA SER A 77 37.26 12.35 11.32
C SER A 77 36.91 11.01 10.68
N LEU A 78 37.37 10.77 9.45
CA LEU A 78 37.50 9.42 8.93
C LEU A 78 38.52 8.70 9.81
N GLU A 79 38.06 7.71 10.58
CA GLU A 79 38.97 6.74 11.20
C GLU A 79 39.37 5.70 10.12
N ALA A 80 39.99 4.60 10.54
CA ALA A 80 40.52 3.61 9.60
C ALA A 80 39.51 2.48 9.36
N PRO A 81 39.40 1.96 8.11
CA PRO A 81 38.56 0.81 7.79
C PRO A 81 38.95 -0.39 8.66
N CYS A 82 37.98 -1.23 9.02
CA CYS A 82 38.15 -2.30 9.99
C CYS A 82 39.10 -3.40 9.48
N PRO A 83 40.36 -3.46 9.95
CA PRO A 83 41.41 -4.20 9.25
C PRO A 83 41.12 -5.71 9.14
N GLY A 84 41.44 -6.29 7.99
CA GLY A 84 41.20 -7.71 7.69
C GLY A 84 39.79 -7.99 7.17
N ILE A 85 38.76 -7.43 7.82
CA ILE A 85 37.36 -7.86 7.66
C ILE A 85 36.42 -6.87 6.97
N SER A 86 36.71 -5.55 6.90
CA SER A 86 35.79 -4.63 6.20
C SER A 86 36.41 -3.30 5.76
N PRO A 87 35.99 -2.73 4.61
CA PRO A 87 36.25 -1.34 4.25
C PRO A 87 35.41 -0.31 5.05
N LEU A 88 34.47 -0.75 5.89
CA LEU A 88 33.66 0.11 6.79
C LEU A 88 34.39 0.39 8.12
N ASP A 89 33.92 1.37 8.90
CA ASP A 89 34.47 1.62 10.23
C ASP A 89 34.15 0.44 11.19
N CYS A 90 35.04 0.09 12.11
CA CYS A 90 34.81 -1.06 13.01
C CYS A 90 33.54 -0.96 13.88
N SER A 91 32.99 0.24 14.08
CA SER A 91 31.73 0.48 14.77
C SER A 91 30.48 0.16 13.94
N GLU A 92 30.61 -0.05 12.63
CA GLU A 92 29.50 -0.34 11.71
C GLU A 92 29.30 -1.84 11.50
N ILE A 93 30.26 -2.66 11.96
CA ILE A 93 30.27 -4.12 11.75
C ILE A 93 29.16 -4.83 12.52
N LEU A 94 28.96 -4.42 13.78
CA LEU A 94 27.99 -4.99 14.71
C LEU A 94 26.58 -4.51 14.35
N GLN A 95 25.64 -5.45 14.24
CA GLN A 95 24.23 -5.17 13.95
C GLN A 95 23.34 -5.72 15.07
N ALA A 96 22.31 -4.95 15.44
CA ALA A 96 21.29 -5.39 16.40
C ALA A 96 20.25 -6.28 15.71
N LEU A 97 19.56 -7.12 16.47
CA LEU A 97 18.47 -7.94 15.96
C LEU A 97 17.12 -7.18 15.96
N PRO A 98 16.19 -7.52 15.04
CA PRO A 98 16.36 -8.47 13.93
C PRO A 98 17.19 -7.88 12.79
N VAL A 99 18.05 -8.71 12.18
CA VAL A 99 18.73 -8.37 10.91
C VAL A 99 17.90 -8.98 9.80
N ASN A 100 17.38 -8.15 8.88
CA ASN A 100 16.58 -8.61 7.74
C ASN A 100 17.05 -7.90 6.47
N LEU A 101 17.62 -8.66 5.53
CA LEU A 101 18.23 -8.17 4.29
C LEU A 101 17.50 -8.77 3.08
N ASP A 102 16.75 -7.94 2.35
CA ASP A 102 16.22 -8.28 1.01
C ASP A 102 17.24 -7.85 -0.05
N PHE A 103 17.81 -8.83 -0.76
CA PHE A 103 18.84 -8.57 -1.76
C PHE A 103 18.32 -8.14 -3.13
N THR A 104 17.00 -8.09 -3.35
CA THR A 104 16.43 -7.51 -4.58
C THR A 104 16.53 -5.97 -4.56
N GLN A 105 16.67 -5.38 -3.36
CA GLN A 105 16.78 -3.95 -3.11
C GLN A 105 18.20 -3.51 -2.77
N ASP A 106 18.50 -2.20 -2.83
CA ASP A 106 19.81 -1.68 -2.42
C ASP A 106 19.88 -1.45 -0.91
N GLN A 107 20.49 -2.40 -0.20
CA GLN A 107 20.66 -2.35 1.25
C GLN A 107 21.96 -1.62 1.67
N GLY A 108 22.71 -1.04 0.72
CA GLY A 108 23.97 -0.36 0.99
C GLY A 108 25.11 -1.29 1.44
N ASN A 109 26.08 -0.75 2.17
CA ASN A 109 27.26 -1.48 2.67
C ASN A 109 27.98 -2.30 1.58
N LEU A 110 28.45 -3.52 1.89
CA LEU A 110 29.27 -4.31 0.97
C LEU A 110 28.47 -4.75 -0.27
N ALA A 111 28.93 -4.37 -1.46
CA ALA A 111 28.27 -4.61 -2.75
C ALA A 111 26.77 -4.23 -2.82
N GLY A 112 26.30 -3.30 -1.96
CA GLY A 112 24.89 -2.92 -1.90
C GLY A 112 23.98 -4.00 -1.29
N SER A 113 24.53 -4.94 -0.51
CA SER A 113 23.85 -6.09 0.09
C SER A 113 23.47 -5.92 1.57
N GLY A 114 23.87 -4.81 2.22
CA GLY A 114 23.61 -4.57 3.64
C GLY A 114 24.59 -5.26 4.58
N PHE A 115 25.21 -6.38 4.17
CA PHE A 115 26.31 -7.01 4.91
C PHE A 115 27.45 -6.02 5.19
N THR A 116 28.02 -6.12 6.39
CA THR A 116 28.98 -5.13 6.93
C THR A 116 30.42 -5.62 6.95
N MET A 117 30.66 -6.93 6.80
CA MET A 117 32.00 -7.53 6.80
C MET A 117 32.13 -8.73 5.85
N VAL A 118 33.39 -9.12 5.61
CA VAL A 118 33.80 -10.43 5.09
C VAL A 118 34.69 -11.13 6.12
N LEU A 119 34.75 -12.46 6.10
CA LEU A 119 35.81 -13.16 6.83
C LEU A 119 37.20 -12.88 6.24
N GLU A 120 38.20 -12.75 7.11
CA GLU A 120 39.61 -12.67 6.72
C GLU A 120 40.18 -14.07 6.40
N PRO A 121 40.70 -14.33 5.19
CA PRO A 121 41.29 -15.63 4.84
C PRO A 121 42.72 -15.79 5.36
N SER A 122 43.01 -16.90 6.03
CA SER A 122 44.33 -17.29 6.60
C SER A 122 45.48 -17.20 5.60
N ALA A 123 45.19 -17.43 4.32
CA ALA A 123 46.07 -17.10 3.21
C ALA A 123 45.24 -16.89 1.92
N PRO A 124 45.22 -15.69 1.32
CA PRO A 124 44.52 -15.49 0.05
C PRO A 124 45.24 -16.26 -1.08
N LEU A 125 44.49 -17.13 -1.78
CA LEU A 125 45.03 -18.00 -2.84
C LEU A 125 45.27 -17.28 -4.18
N THR A 126 44.77 -16.05 -4.31
CA THR A 126 45.05 -15.07 -5.36
C THR A 126 45.46 -13.75 -4.71
N PRO A 127 46.26 -12.88 -5.36
CA PRO A 127 46.55 -11.55 -4.83
C PRO A 127 45.23 -10.77 -4.65
N PRO A 128 44.92 -10.25 -3.45
CA PRO A 128 43.67 -9.55 -3.19
C PRO A 128 43.61 -8.20 -3.90
N SER A 129 42.41 -7.75 -4.28
CA SER A 129 42.20 -6.42 -4.86
C SER A 129 42.37 -5.29 -3.83
N ASP A 130 41.99 -5.50 -2.57
CA ASP A 130 42.39 -4.66 -1.43
C ASP A 130 43.23 -5.45 -0.40
N PRO A 131 44.54 -5.15 -0.26
CA PRO A 131 45.39 -5.73 0.78
C PRO A 131 44.99 -5.41 2.23
N ALA A 132 44.09 -4.44 2.48
CA ALA A 132 43.57 -4.14 3.81
C ALA A 132 42.38 -5.04 4.21
N VAL A 133 41.69 -5.64 3.22
CA VAL A 133 40.51 -6.51 3.42
C VAL A 133 40.62 -7.72 2.48
N PRO A 134 41.58 -8.64 2.71
CA PRO A 134 41.99 -9.65 1.74
C PRO A 134 40.92 -10.72 1.43
N GLY A 135 39.79 -10.73 2.14
CA GLY A 135 38.62 -11.57 1.84
C GLY A 135 37.57 -10.94 0.92
N TYR A 136 37.67 -9.64 0.59
CA TYR A 136 36.64 -8.91 -0.16
C TYR A 136 37.05 -8.72 -1.62
N GLU A 137 36.37 -9.44 -2.52
CA GLU A 137 36.54 -9.30 -3.97
C GLU A 137 35.20 -8.83 -4.59
N PRO A 138 34.92 -7.51 -4.61
CA PRO A 138 33.66 -6.99 -5.12
C PRO A 138 33.42 -7.31 -6.60
N GLY A 139 34.49 -7.55 -7.39
CA GLY A 139 34.38 -8.01 -8.77
C GLY A 139 33.83 -9.44 -8.95
N LEU A 140 33.56 -10.16 -7.86
CA LEU A 140 32.93 -11.49 -7.84
C LEU A 140 31.54 -11.48 -7.18
N ILE A 141 31.02 -10.29 -6.87
CA ILE A 141 29.66 -10.06 -6.32
C ILE A 141 28.90 -9.17 -7.31
N SER A 142 27.62 -9.47 -7.56
CA SER A 142 26.73 -8.55 -8.28
C SER A 142 25.32 -8.64 -7.72
N ARG A 143 24.74 -7.49 -7.37
CA ARG A 143 23.33 -7.37 -7.00
C ARG A 143 22.53 -6.78 -8.15
N ASP A 144 21.35 -7.31 -8.38
CA ASP A 144 20.30 -6.70 -9.21
C ASP A 144 18.92 -7.01 -8.62
N ALA A 145 17.84 -6.67 -9.34
CA ALA A 145 16.46 -6.87 -8.88
C ALA A 145 16.06 -8.36 -8.68
N THR A 146 16.94 -9.32 -8.98
CA THR A 146 16.74 -10.75 -8.70
C THR A 146 17.42 -11.24 -7.42
N GLY A 147 18.28 -10.42 -6.80
CA GLY A 147 19.00 -10.76 -5.57
C GLY A 147 20.52 -10.51 -5.65
N LEU A 148 21.26 -11.09 -4.70
CA LEU A 148 22.72 -11.02 -4.59
C LEU A 148 23.38 -12.26 -5.19
N THR A 149 24.11 -12.08 -6.28
CA THR A 149 24.91 -13.13 -6.90
C THR A 149 26.34 -13.14 -6.35
N ILE A 150 26.80 -14.30 -5.88
CA ILE A 150 28.19 -14.54 -5.46
C ILE A 150 28.83 -15.60 -6.37
N THR A 151 30.00 -15.30 -6.93
CA THR A 151 30.81 -16.26 -7.72
C THR A 151 31.92 -16.85 -6.86
N SER A 152 31.91 -18.19 -6.73
CA SER A 152 32.85 -18.92 -5.87
C SER A 152 34.30 -18.85 -6.33
N THR A 153 35.21 -18.64 -5.37
CA THR A 153 36.66 -18.77 -5.57
C THR A 153 37.18 -20.16 -5.21
N LYS A 154 38.46 -20.40 -5.51
CA LYS A 154 39.21 -21.47 -4.86
C LYS A 154 39.41 -21.14 -3.38
N GLY A 155 39.00 -22.08 -2.55
CA GLY A 155 38.98 -22.01 -1.09
C GLY A 155 37.96 -23.00 -0.57
N ILE A 156 37.96 -23.31 0.72
CA ILE A 156 36.91 -24.11 1.36
C ILE A 156 36.92 -23.92 2.88
N PHE A 157 35.74 -23.65 3.45
CA PHE A 157 35.43 -23.94 4.86
C PHE A 157 35.59 -25.45 5.12
N PHE A 158 36.85 -25.87 5.34
CA PHE A 158 37.34 -27.18 5.78
C PHE A 158 38.87 -27.08 5.98
N SER A 159 39.36 -27.25 7.21
CA SER A 159 40.80 -27.19 7.53
C SER A 159 41.53 -28.55 7.37
N GLN A 160 42.87 -28.58 7.47
CA GLN A 160 43.67 -29.82 7.52
C GLN A 160 44.66 -29.82 8.70
N PRO A 161 44.73 -30.89 9.51
CA PRO A 161 45.61 -30.93 10.68
C PRO A 161 47.10 -31.05 10.31
N THR A 162 47.80 -29.92 10.44
CA THR A 162 49.26 -29.73 10.44
C THR A 162 50.02 -29.83 9.12
N GLY A 163 50.82 -28.79 8.86
CA GLY A 163 51.77 -28.66 7.74
C GLY A 163 52.03 -27.18 7.45
N SER A 164 53.16 -26.85 6.82
CA SER A 164 53.29 -25.52 6.18
C SER A 164 52.23 -25.40 5.08
N PRO A 165 51.57 -24.25 4.91
CA PRO A 165 50.45 -24.10 3.98
C PRO A 165 50.87 -24.51 2.57
N SER A 166 50.31 -25.63 2.10
CA SER A 166 50.54 -26.17 0.76
C SER A 166 49.23 -26.13 -0.01
N SER A 167 49.27 -25.59 -1.21
CA SER A 167 48.15 -24.94 -1.90
C SER A 167 47.08 -25.90 -2.45
N ASN A 168 46.39 -26.61 -1.56
CA ASN A 168 45.22 -27.45 -1.88
C ASN A 168 44.17 -27.52 -0.73
N ASN A 169 44.53 -27.21 0.52
CA ASN A 169 43.73 -27.57 1.70
C ASN A 169 43.74 -26.53 2.85
N THR A 170 44.09 -25.28 2.59
CA THR A 170 43.96 -24.18 3.56
C THR A 170 42.54 -23.61 3.46
N ASN A 171 41.96 -23.13 4.57
CA ASN A 171 40.83 -22.21 4.43
C ASN A 171 41.35 -20.86 3.92
N SER A 172 40.57 -20.28 3.03
CA SER A 172 40.96 -19.20 2.12
C SER A 172 39.69 -18.58 1.51
N GLN A 173 38.65 -18.44 2.33
CA GLN A 173 37.32 -18.08 1.84
C GLN A 173 37.29 -16.61 1.42
N VAL A 174 36.86 -16.36 0.19
CA VAL A 174 36.63 -15.00 -0.35
C VAL A 174 35.12 -14.79 -0.41
N ASN A 175 34.65 -13.59 -0.09
CA ASN A 175 33.23 -13.22 -0.07
C ASN A 175 32.35 -14.20 0.75
N ALA A 176 32.87 -14.66 1.90
CA ALA A 176 31.98 -15.05 3.01
C ALA A 176 31.50 -13.75 3.67
N LEU A 177 30.40 -13.22 3.14
CA LEU A 177 29.77 -12.01 3.63
C LEU A 177 29.10 -12.29 4.97
N GLY A 178 28.95 -11.26 5.81
CA GLY A 178 28.17 -11.34 7.03
C GLY A 178 28.02 -10.02 7.77
N VAL A 179 27.45 -10.11 8.96
CA VAL A 179 27.36 -9.05 9.97
C VAL A 179 27.98 -9.52 11.29
N GLY A 180 28.47 -8.60 12.10
CA GLY A 180 28.78 -8.87 13.51
C GLY A 180 27.50 -8.97 14.33
N LEU A 181 27.45 -9.91 15.27
CA LEU A 181 26.25 -10.25 16.03
C LEU A 181 26.50 -10.15 17.53
N ASP A 182 25.71 -9.32 18.22
CA ASP A 182 25.49 -9.47 19.67
C ASP A 182 24.55 -10.67 19.86
N VAL A 183 25.10 -11.79 20.33
CA VAL A 183 24.37 -13.07 20.36
C VAL A 183 23.27 -13.06 21.43
N PRO A 184 22.01 -13.41 21.09
CA PRO A 184 20.91 -13.55 22.04
C PRO A 184 21.20 -14.49 23.21
N THR A 185 20.50 -14.26 24.33
CA THR A 185 20.48 -15.19 25.47
C THR A 185 19.47 -16.32 25.29
N GLY A 186 18.42 -16.08 24.49
CA GLY A 186 17.44 -17.07 24.07
C GLY A 186 17.86 -17.83 22.80
N LYS A 187 16.96 -18.67 22.28
CA LYS A 187 17.14 -19.28 20.96
C LYS A 187 17.07 -18.22 19.86
N PHE A 188 17.80 -18.43 18.77
CA PHE A 188 17.73 -17.57 17.58
C PHE A 188 17.96 -18.36 16.30
N SER A 189 17.48 -17.84 15.18
CA SER A 189 17.62 -18.42 13.84
C SER A 189 18.48 -17.53 12.94
N VAL A 190 19.29 -18.15 12.08
CA VAL A 190 20.01 -17.52 10.96
C VAL A 190 19.50 -18.15 9.67
N SER A 191 19.02 -17.37 8.69
CA SER A 191 18.32 -17.89 7.51
C SER A 191 18.78 -17.26 6.19
N THR A 192 18.52 -17.96 5.07
CA THR A 192 18.66 -17.43 3.70
C THR A 192 17.84 -18.28 2.73
N THR A 193 17.40 -17.72 1.60
CA THR A 193 17.03 -18.49 0.41
C THR A 193 17.99 -18.24 -0.74
N LEU A 194 18.34 -19.32 -1.45
CA LEU A 194 19.17 -19.30 -2.64
C LEU A 194 18.52 -20.04 -3.80
N ILE A 195 18.73 -19.55 -5.02
CA ILE A 195 18.30 -20.22 -6.24
C ILE A 195 19.17 -21.46 -6.48
N ASN A 196 18.54 -22.54 -6.94
CA ASN A 196 19.13 -23.87 -7.13
C ASN A 196 20.55 -23.84 -7.75
N PRO A 197 21.63 -24.12 -7.01
CA PRO A 197 22.98 -23.99 -7.55
C PRO A 197 23.26 -24.95 -8.71
N ASN A 198 23.66 -24.40 -9.86
CA ASN A 198 24.02 -25.19 -11.03
C ASN A 198 25.40 -25.84 -10.86
N PHE A 199 25.43 -26.95 -10.12
CA PHE A 199 26.62 -27.76 -9.91
C PHE A 199 27.10 -28.53 -11.17
N GLN A 200 26.42 -28.43 -12.32
CA GLN A 200 26.85 -29.12 -13.54
C GLN A 200 28.04 -28.44 -14.24
N VAL A 201 28.33 -27.18 -13.89
CA VAL A 201 29.43 -26.38 -14.48
C VAL A 201 30.84 -26.94 -14.23
N SER A 202 31.01 -27.82 -13.23
CA SER A 202 32.27 -28.56 -13.03
C SER A 202 32.07 -30.07 -13.15
N THR A 203 32.85 -30.69 -14.04
CA THR A 203 32.64 -32.07 -14.50
C THR A 203 33.34 -33.16 -13.67
N GLY A 204 34.24 -32.77 -12.76
CA GLY A 204 35.03 -33.69 -11.93
C GLY A 204 34.45 -33.96 -10.53
N ASN A 205 35.21 -34.71 -9.72
CA ASN A 205 34.94 -34.92 -8.27
C ASN A 205 35.26 -33.65 -7.46
N SER A 206 34.56 -32.56 -7.79
CA SER A 206 34.75 -31.23 -7.25
C SER A 206 33.86 -31.02 -6.04
N SER A 207 34.45 -30.83 -4.85
CA SER A 207 33.70 -30.34 -3.68
C SER A 207 33.36 -28.86 -3.91
N GLN A 208 32.06 -28.55 -3.91
CA GLN A 208 31.48 -27.24 -4.20
C GLN A 208 30.29 -27.04 -3.25
N GLN A 209 30.16 -25.88 -2.60
CA GLN A 209 29.14 -25.60 -1.59
C GLN A 209 28.63 -24.15 -1.63
N ALA A 210 27.39 -23.95 -1.18
CA ALA A 210 26.79 -22.63 -0.94
C ALA A 210 25.73 -22.71 0.18
N GLY A 211 25.57 -21.64 0.94
CA GLY A 211 24.61 -21.53 2.05
C GLY A 211 25.04 -20.54 3.13
N ILE A 212 24.55 -20.75 4.35
CA ILE A 212 24.79 -19.88 5.52
C ILE A 212 25.90 -20.41 6.43
N TRP A 213 26.51 -19.48 7.17
CA TRP A 213 27.49 -19.73 8.20
C TRP A 213 27.29 -18.80 9.41
N MET A 214 27.78 -19.22 10.57
CA MET A 214 27.96 -18.40 11.76
C MET A 214 29.23 -18.85 12.49
N GLY A 215 30.09 -17.94 12.92
CA GLY A 215 31.37 -18.30 13.55
C GLY A 215 32.15 -17.11 14.10
N GLN A 216 33.26 -17.39 14.77
CA GLN A 216 34.18 -16.36 15.27
C GLN A 216 35.23 -15.99 14.21
N ASP A 217 35.66 -16.99 13.43
CA ASP A 217 36.55 -16.87 12.28
C ASP A 217 36.31 -18.04 11.30
N GLU A 218 37.21 -18.25 10.33
CA GLU A 218 37.08 -19.30 9.31
C GLU A 218 37.55 -20.71 9.78
N ASP A 219 38.16 -20.85 10.96
CA ASP A 219 38.56 -22.11 11.62
C ASP A 219 37.59 -22.49 12.78
N GLN A 220 36.73 -21.54 13.21
CA GLN A 220 35.78 -21.65 14.32
C GLN A 220 34.35 -21.27 13.92
N TYR A 221 33.59 -22.20 13.32
CA TYR A 221 32.30 -21.90 12.69
C TYR A 221 31.29 -23.07 12.71
N VAL A 222 30.03 -22.71 12.43
CA VAL A 222 28.92 -23.59 12.06
C VAL A 222 28.46 -23.17 10.65
N LYS A 223 28.08 -24.14 9.81
CA LYS A 223 27.49 -23.86 8.49
C LYS A 223 26.34 -24.81 8.18
N LEU A 224 25.41 -24.33 7.35
CA LEU A 224 24.35 -25.12 6.72
C LEU A 224 24.35 -24.82 5.23
N VAL A 225 24.70 -25.84 4.43
CA VAL A 225 24.97 -25.71 3.01
C VAL A 225 24.34 -26.81 2.18
N VAL A 226 24.05 -26.50 0.91
CA VAL A 226 23.97 -27.52 -0.14
C VAL A 226 25.38 -27.77 -0.65
N VAL A 227 25.85 -29.02 -0.53
CA VAL A 227 27.21 -29.42 -0.92
C VAL A 227 27.19 -30.56 -1.93
N LYS A 228 27.89 -30.38 -3.04
CA LYS A 228 28.24 -31.43 -4.00
C LYS A 228 29.55 -32.10 -3.58
N ASN A 229 29.58 -33.43 -3.57
CA ASN A 229 30.79 -34.23 -3.36
C ASN A 229 30.86 -35.39 -4.36
N GLY A 230 31.23 -35.07 -5.60
CA GLY A 230 31.31 -36.04 -6.71
C GLY A 230 30.71 -35.46 -7.98
N THR A 231 29.92 -36.27 -8.69
CA THR A 231 29.08 -35.82 -9.81
C THR A 231 27.95 -34.88 -9.37
N GLY A 232 27.30 -34.18 -10.31
CA GLY A 232 26.22 -33.22 -10.01
C GLY A 232 25.04 -33.76 -9.18
N ASN A 233 24.80 -35.07 -9.24
CA ASN A 233 23.72 -35.76 -8.52
C ASN A 233 24.15 -36.24 -7.12
N GLN A 234 25.40 -36.00 -6.71
CA GLN A 234 25.94 -36.31 -5.38
C GLN A 234 25.96 -35.04 -4.53
N ARG A 235 24.80 -34.35 -4.50
CA ARG A 235 24.51 -33.14 -3.72
C ARG A 235 23.60 -33.48 -2.55
N LYS A 236 23.89 -32.94 -1.37
CA LYS A 236 23.17 -33.15 -0.10
C LYS A 236 23.12 -31.85 0.69
N ILE A 237 22.21 -31.75 1.66
CA ILE A 237 22.32 -30.73 2.71
C ILE A 237 23.27 -31.26 3.79
N GLN A 238 24.16 -30.38 4.24
CA GLN A 238 25.16 -30.65 5.28
C GLN A 238 25.07 -29.53 6.33
N LEU A 239 24.68 -29.91 7.55
CA LEU A 239 24.96 -29.14 8.76
C LEU A 239 26.36 -29.55 9.24
N GLN A 240 27.27 -28.61 9.48
CA GLN A 240 28.61 -28.89 10.03
C GLN A 240 28.96 -27.87 11.10
N VAL A 241 29.41 -28.36 12.27
CA VAL A 241 30.17 -27.59 13.26
C VAL A 241 31.65 -27.94 13.09
N GLU A 242 32.54 -26.94 13.07
CA GLU A 242 34.00 -27.11 12.98
C GLU A 242 34.68 -26.16 13.97
N ASN A 243 35.47 -26.71 14.90
CA ASN A 243 36.15 -25.95 15.94
C ASN A 243 37.62 -26.35 16.04
N MET A 244 38.50 -25.58 15.42
CA MET A 244 39.95 -25.81 15.41
C MET A 244 40.67 -24.90 16.41
N ASP A 245 41.53 -25.47 17.27
CA ASP A 245 42.36 -24.73 18.24
C ASP A 245 43.80 -24.50 17.77
N ASN A 246 44.12 -24.92 16.54
CA ASN A 246 45.44 -24.95 15.89
C ASN A 246 46.62 -25.50 16.74
N THR A 247 46.34 -26.23 17.83
CA THR A 247 47.35 -26.70 18.80
C THR A 247 47.18 -28.15 19.24
N THR A 248 46.00 -28.75 19.09
CA THR A 248 45.73 -30.16 19.41
C THR A 248 45.19 -30.93 18.20
N THR A 249 45.37 -32.26 18.21
CA THR A 249 44.90 -33.16 17.13
C THR A 249 43.47 -33.67 17.35
N GLN A 250 42.64 -32.95 18.09
CA GLN A 250 41.22 -33.29 18.26
C GLN A 250 40.39 -32.77 17.09
N THR A 251 40.19 -33.62 16.10
CA THR A 251 39.26 -33.39 14.99
C THR A 251 37.81 -33.38 15.47
N ALA A 252 37.33 -32.22 15.90
CA ALA A 252 35.95 -31.99 16.35
C ALA A 252 35.07 -31.38 15.24
N PHE A 253 35.24 -31.81 13.98
CA PHE A 253 34.26 -31.54 12.94
C PHE A 253 33.07 -32.49 13.10
N LEU A 254 31.87 -31.95 13.28
CA LEU A 254 30.65 -32.71 13.53
C LEU A 254 29.60 -32.40 12.47
N GLU A 255 29.46 -33.27 11.48
CA GLU A 255 28.50 -33.10 10.38
C GLU A 255 27.23 -33.95 10.54
N ILE A 256 26.08 -33.44 10.08
CA ILE A 256 24.86 -34.19 9.80
C ILE A 256 24.55 -34.03 8.31
N ASN A 257 24.20 -35.13 7.66
CA ASN A 257 24.03 -35.18 6.21
C ASN A 257 22.67 -35.75 5.83
N THR A 258 21.95 -35.08 4.93
CA THR A 258 20.79 -35.68 4.27
C THR A 258 21.22 -36.76 3.27
N GLY A 259 20.23 -37.52 2.77
CA GLY A 259 20.40 -38.25 1.51
C GLY A 259 20.69 -37.32 0.33
N ASN A 260 21.07 -37.91 -0.82
CA ASN A 260 21.27 -37.14 -2.05
C ASN A 260 19.96 -36.51 -2.52
N LEU A 261 20.02 -35.23 -2.88
CA LEU A 261 18.91 -34.46 -3.43
C LEU A 261 18.76 -34.69 -4.95
N PRO A 262 17.57 -34.40 -5.52
CA PRO A 262 17.40 -34.16 -6.95
C PRO A 262 18.34 -33.08 -7.48
N ILE A 263 18.53 -33.06 -8.80
CA ILE A 263 19.23 -31.95 -9.50
C ILE A 263 18.39 -30.67 -9.41
N GLU A 264 17.10 -30.79 -9.74
CA GLU A 264 16.13 -29.70 -9.66
C GLU A 264 15.35 -29.78 -8.36
N THR A 265 15.54 -28.77 -7.50
CA THR A 265 14.87 -28.65 -6.19
C THR A 265 13.94 -27.44 -6.10
N GLY A 266 13.90 -26.59 -7.12
CA GLY A 266 13.52 -25.18 -6.92
C GLY A 266 14.54 -24.43 -6.04
N PRO A 267 14.21 -23.21 -5.59
CA PRO A 267 14.97 -22.50 -4.56
C PRO A 267 15.17 -23.36 -3.30
N ILE A 268 16.22 -23.07 -2.54
CA ILE A 268 16.54 -23.74 -1.28
C ILE A 268 16.54 -22.68 -0.20
N THR A 269 15.59 -22.74 0.73
CA THR A 269 15.66 -21.96 1.99
C THR A 269 16.44 -22.77 3.02
N PHE A 270 17.31 -22.12 3.77
CA PHE A 270 18.00 -22.65 4.94
C PHE A 270 17.65 -21.85 6.19
N ARG A 271 17.61 -22.53 7.33
CA ARG A 271 17.53 -21.93 8.67
C ARG A 271 18.39 -22.73 9.65
N LEU A 272 19.38 -22.08 10.27
CA LEU A 272 20.15 -22.59 11.40
C LEU A 272 19.49 -22.09 12.68
N GLU A 273 19.00 -22.98 13.53
CA GLU A 273 18.44 -22.65 14.84
C GLU A 273 19.48 -22.94 15.94
N PHE A 274 19.90 -21.90 16.64
CA PHE A 274 20.88 -21.99 17.72
C PHE A 274 20.20 -21.92 19.09
N ASP A 275 20.75 -22.67 20.04
CA ASP A 275 20.34 -22.68 21.44
C ASP A 275 21.58 -22.42 22.33
N PRO A 276 21.81 -21.16 22.74
CA PRO A 276 22.91 -20.77 23.63
C PRO A 276 22.85 -21.41 25.02
N VAL A 277 21.64 -21.78 25.49
CA VAL A 277 21.44 -22.38 26.81
C VAL A 277 21.83 -23.86 26.78
N ALA A 278 21.32 -24.61 25.80
CA ALA A 278 21.69 -26.00 25.56
C ALA A 278 23.08 -26.17 24.92
N ASN A 279 23.68 -25.07 24.45
CA ASN A 279 24.94 -25.04 23.70
C ASN A 279 24.86 -25.94 22.44
N SER A 280 23.82 -25.76 21.64
CA SER A 280 23.54 -26.61 20.48
C SER A 280 22.99 -25.86 19.27
N VAL A 281 22.93 -26.55 18.13
CA VAL A 281 22.37 -26.05 16.87
C VAL A 281 21.61 -27.16 16.15
N GLN A 282 20.51 -26.77 15.50
CA GLN A 282 19.75 -27.58 14.54
C GLN A 282 19.75 -26.89 13.18
N GLY A 283 19.61 -27.66 12.11
CA GLY A 283 19.55 -27.13 10.75
C GLY A 283 18.25 -27.54 10.09
N PHE A 284 17.61 -26.62 9.38
CA PHE A 284 16.36 -26.82 8.66
C PHE A 284 16.50 -26.36 7.21
N TYR A 285 15.79 -27.01 6.29
CA TYR A 285 15.84 -26.69 4.87
C TYR A 285 14.48 -26.91 4.19
N ARG A 286 14.15 -26.07 3.21
CA ARG A 286 12.97 -26.20 2.35
C ARG A 286 13.41 -26.26 0.88
N LEU A 287 12.72 -27.04 0.06
CA LEU A 287 12.98 -27.20 -1.38
C LEU A 287 11.77 -26.71 -2.16
N GLY A 288 11.89 -25.58 -2.86
CA GLY A 288 10.79 -24.91 -3.55
C GLY A 288 9.64 -24.57 -2.59
N GLU A 289 8.41 -24.83 -3.02
CA GLU A 289 7.17 -24.66 -2.24
C GLU A 289 6.87 -25.86 -1.31
N GLY A 290 7.88 -26.70 -1.01
CA GLY A 290 7.74 -27.82 -0.08
C GLY A 290 7.63 -27.39 1.39
N GLU A 291 7.43 -28.37 2.28
CA GLU A 291 7.52 -28.17 3.73
C GLU A 291 8.97 -27.87 4.17
N GLU A 292 9.15 -27.20 5.30
CA GLU A 292 10.46 -27.10 5.96
C GLU A 292 10.80 -28.45 6.63
N LEU A 293 12.01 -28.95 6.38
CA LEU A 293 12.50 -30.24 6.85
C LEU A 293 13.72 -30.08 7.75
N LEU A 294 13.70 -30.76 8.90
CA LEU A 294 14.86 -30.87 9.79
C LEU A 294 15.99 -31.69 9.14
N VAL A 295 17.23 -31.23 9.27
CA VAL A 295 18.44 -31.94 8.79
C VAL A 295 18.74 -33.10 9.72
N THR A 296 18.16 -34.25 9.42
CA THR A 296 18.37 -35.51 10.15
C THR A 296 19.33 -36.45 9.41
N GLY A 297 20.17 -37.16 10.16
CA GLY A 297 21.07 -38.21 9.64
C GLY A 297 21.24 -39.37 10.64
N PRO A 298 22.03 -40.41 10.29
CA PRO A 298 22.38 -41.51 11.21
C PRO A 298 23.01 -41.05 12.53
N GLU A 299 23.54 -39.83 12.55
CA GLU A 299 24.26 -39.20 13.66
C GLU A 299 23.40 -38.23 14.48
N GLY A 300 22.08 -38.16 14.25
CA GLY A 300 21.12 -37.31 14.97
C GLY A 300 20.49 -36.20 14.11
N ASP A 301 19.98 -35.18 14.79
CA ASP A 301 19.20 -34.05 14.28
C ASP A 301 19.69 -32.69 14.82
N SER A 302 20.79 -32.73 15.59
CA SER A 302 21.30 -31.64 16.42
C SER A 302 22.81 -31.79 16.64
N ARG A 303 23.49 -30.67 16.88
CA ARG A 303 24.93 -30.64 17.14
C ARG A 303 25.29 -29.77 18.33
N PRO A 304 26.25 -30.19 19.19
CA PRO A 304 26.80 -29.30 20.20
C PRO A 304 27.66 -28.22 19.54
N VAL A 305 27.55 -27.00 20.03
CA VAL A 305 28.33 -25.83 19.60
C VAL A 305 29.21 -25.38 20.77
N PRO A 306 30.47 -24.97 20.55
CA PRO A 306 31.30 -24.43 21.61
C PRO A 306 30.67 -23.17 22.21
N ALA A 307 30.62 -23.07 23.53
CA ALA A 307 30.09 -21.91 24.25
C ALA A 307 30.73 -20.57 23.83
N SER A 308 31.95 -20.59 23.29
CA SER A 308 32.62 -19.38 22.81
C SER A 308 31.92 -18.75 21.60
N TYR A 309 31.16 -19.51 20.80
CA TYR A 309 30.42 -19.00 19.63
C TYR A 309 29.12 -18.28 20.05
N PHE A 310 28.83 -18.25 21.36
CA PHE A 310 27.75 -17.47 21.95
C PHE A 310 28.32 -16.37 22.86
N SER A 311 29.59 -15.97 22.68
CA SER A 311 30.25 -14.98 23.54
C SER A 311 31.39 -14.22 22.86
N GLY A 312 31.37 -12.89 22.94
CA GLY A 312 32.35 -12.04 22.28
C GLY A 312 32.12 -11.96 20.77
N GLN A 313 33.13 -11.54 20.01
CA GLN A 313 33.00 -11.36 18.56
C GLN A 313 32.59 -12.67 17.89
N THR A 314 31.41 -12.61 17.25
CA THR A 314 30.81 -13.67 16.46
C THR A 314 30.10 -13.01 15.29
N TYR A 315 30.09 -13.68 14.15
CA TYR A 315 29.62 -13.16 12.87
C TYR A 315 28.70 -14.20 12.21
N ALA A 316 27.74 -13.76 11.39
CA ALA A 316 26.86 -14.65 10.63
C ALA A 316 26.56 -14.08 9.24
N GLY A 317 26.32 -14.96 8.26
CA GLY A 317 26.10 -14.56 6.87
C GLY A 317 26.08 -15.70 5.86
N ILE A 318 26.42 -15.40 4.61
CA ILE A 318 26.36 -16.32 3.46
C ILE A 318 27.70 -16.46 2.75
N PHE A 319 27.89 -17.57 2.01
CA PHE A 319 29.11 -17.80 1.23
C PHE A 319 28.93 -18.81 0.08
N THR A 320 29.92 -18.85 -0.82
CA THR A 320 30.09 -19.91 -1.83
C THR A 320 31.56 -20.31 -1.96
N SER A 321 31.88 -21.59 -2.19
CA SER A 321 33.28 -22.01 -2.40
C SER A 321 33.46 -23.30 -3.22
N HIS A 322 34.64 -23.46 -3.82
CA HIS A 322 35.06 -24.68 -4.49
C HIS A 322 36.52 -25.09 -4.20
N ARG A 323 36.75 -26.37 -3.87
CA ARG A 323 38.10 -26.87 -3.52
C ARG A 323 38.88 -27.37 -4.75
N ASN A 324 38.29 -28.34 -5.45
CA ASN A 324 38.98 -29.14 -6.48
C ASN A 324 38.61 -28.79 -7.92
N ALA A 325 37.58 -27.96 -8.16
CA ALA A 325 37.27 -27.48 -9.50
C ALA A 325 38.46 -26.65 -10.06
N PRO A 326 38.69 -26.62 -11.37
CA PRO A 326 39.49 -25.57 -12.01
C PRO A 326 38.97 -24.18 -11.64
N ALA A 327 39.85 -23.18 -11.54
CA ALA A 327 39.43 -21.80 -11.30
C ALA A 327 38.62 -21.19 -12.48
N SER A 328 38.58 -21.89 -13.62
CA SER A 328 37.72 -21.62 -14.77
C SER A 328 36.37 -22.37 -14.75
N GLU A 329 36.08 -23.13 -13.69
CA GLU A 329 34.79 -23.82 -13.46
C GLU A 329 34.17 -23.41 -12.09
N PRO A 330 34.05 -22.10 -11.77
CA PRO A 330 33.36 -21.67 -10.55
C PRO A 330 31.87 -22.03 -10.61
N ILE A 331 31.24 -22.26 -9.46
CA ILE A 331 29.79 -22.03 -9.33
C ILE A 331 29.54 -20.55 -9.07
N THR A 332 28.39 -20.09 -9.54
CA THR A 332 27.80 -18.78 -9.26
C THR A 332 26.42 -19.05 -8.68
N VAL A 333 26.09 -18.42 -7.56
CA VAL A 333 24.84 -18.65 -6.82
C VAL A 333 24.17 -17.33 -6.49
N LEU A 334 22.87 -17.27 -6.73
CA LEU A 334 22.00 -16.14 -6.43
C LEU A 334 21.27 -16.39 -5.12
N PHE A 335 21.42 -15.48 -4.16
CA PHE A 335 20.70 -15.44 -2.89
C PHE A 335 19.65 -14.33 -2.96
N THR A 336 18.44 -14.57 -2.44
CA THR A 336 17.35 -13.58 -2.45
C THR A 336 17.27 -12.78 -1.15
N ASP A 337 17.64 -13.40 -0.03
CA ASP A 337 17.42 -12.86 1.32
C ASP A 337 18.46 -13.39 2.32
N PHE A 338 18.61 -12.70 3.44
CA PHE A 338 19.27 -13.20 4.64
C PHE A 338 18.62 -12.62 5.89
N SER A 339 18.42 -13.44 6.93
CA SER A 339 17.89 -12.97 8.22
C SER A 339 18.62 -13.53 9.44
N ILE A 340 18.57 -12.77 10.54
CA ILE A 340 18.88 -13.22 11.90
C ILE A 340 17.77 -12.72 12.83
N GLU A 341 17.08 -13.64 13.49
CA GLU A 341 15.88 -13.34 14.29
C GLU A 341 15.90 -14.17 15.59
N GLU A 342 15.47 -13.59 16.71
CA GLU A 342 15.26 -14.38 17.93
C GLU A 342 14.07 -15.33 17.71
N VAL A 343 14.25 -16.60 18.09
CA VAL A 343 13.16 -17.57 18.06
C VAL A 343 12.32 -17.31 19.30
N ALA A 344 11.17 -16.66 19.09
CA ALA A 344 10.16 -16.45 20.11
C ALA A 344 9.80 -17.80 20.75
N VAL A 345 10.35 -18.05 21.94
CA VAL A 345 9.89 -19.14 22.80
C VAL A 345 8.48 -18.74 23.25
N PRO A 346 7.45 -19.57 23.02
CA PRO A 346 6.16 -19.36 23.66
C PRO A 346 6.36 -19.66 25.15
N ASP A 347 6.68 -18.62 25.91
CA ASP A 347 6.78 -18.68 27.36
C ASP A 347 5.40 -19.09 27.91
N PRO A 348 5.31 -20.24 28.61
CA PRO A 348 4.04 -20.81 29.05
C PRO A 348 3.33 -19.97 30.13
N ASP A 349 3.99 -18.97 30.69
CA ASP A 349 3.41 -18.06 31.68
C ASP A 349 2.73 -16.83 31.02
N LEU A 350 2.82 -16.65 29.69
CA LEU A 350 2.15 -15.57 28.94
C LEU A 350 0.68 -15.87 28.61
N ILE A 351 -0.17 -14.83 28.52
CA ILE A 351 -1.53 -14.93 28.01
C ILE A 351 -1.56 -15.14 26.48
N ALA A 352 -2.35 -16.11 26.03
CA ALA A 352 -2.61 -16.35 24.62
C ALA A 352 -3.62 -15.34 24.06
N ILE A 353 -3.34 -14.80 22.86
CA ILE A 353 -4.12 -13.73 22.23
C ILE A 353 -4.99 -14.32 21.09
N PRO A 354 -6.28 -13.93 20.94
CA PRO A 354 -7.03 -12.96 21.74
C PRO A 354 -7.33 -13.43 23.16
N TYR A 355 -7.00 -12.60 24.14
CA TYR A 355 -7.29 -12.83 25.56
C TYR A 355 -8.50 -12.00 25.97
N ARG A 356 -9.42 -12.59 26.75
CA ARG A 356 -10.62 -11.91 27.24
C ARG A 356 -10.96 -12.36 28.64
N MET A 357 -11.37 -11.42 29.49
CA MET A 357 -11.57 -11.64 30.92
C MET A 357 -12.87 -11.01 31.42
N ASN A 358 -13.68 -11.80 32.10
CA ASN A 358 -14.90 -11.42 32.82
C ASN A 358 -14.53 -11.05 34.27
N VAL A 359 -14.51 -9.75 34.58
CA VAL A 359 -13.94 -9.24 35.84
C VAL A 359 -14.88 -9.52 37.00
N ALA A 360 -14.36 -10.13 38.07
CA ALA A 360 -15.12 -10.74 39.17
C ALA A 360 -16.12 -11.83 38.75
N GLY A 361 -16.13 -12.26 37.48
CA GLY A 361 -17.10 -13.20 36.92
C GLY A 361 -16.55 -14.62 36.70
N PHE A 362 -17.36 -15.44 36.05
CA PHE A 362 -17.02 -16.81 35.64
C PHE A 362 -16.77 -16.90 34.13
N ASP A 363 -16.26 -18.02 33.64
CA ASP A 363 -16.14 -18.28 32.19
C ASP A 363 -17.49 -18.06 31.48
N TYR A 364 -17.50 -17.18 30.48
CA TYR A 364 -18.69 -16.80 29.73
C TYR A 364 -18.37 -16.66 28.24
N THR A 365 -19.14 -17.34 27.38
CA THR A 365 -19.02 -17.21 25.93
C THR A 365 -20.04 -16.21 25.40
N LYS A 366 -19.57 -15.10 24.81
CA LYS A 366 -20.39 -14.14 24.06
C LYS A 366 -20.13 -14.33 22.57
N ASP A 367 -21.17 -14.65 21.81
CA ASP A 367 -21.16 -14.66 20.34
C ASP A 367 -20.06 -15.53 19.67
N GLY A 368 -19.56 -16.53 20.41
CA GLY A 368 -18.45 -17.42 20.03
C GLY A 368 -17.13 -17.13 20.75
N ASP A 369 -16.95 -15.91 21.25
CA ASP A 369 -15.76 -15.48 21.98
C ASP A 369 -15.86 -15.84 23.48
N LEU A 370 -14.87 -16.57 23.99
CA LEU A 370 -14.77 -16.94 25.40
C LEU A 370 -14.09 -15.82 26.21
N PHE A 371 -14.83 -15.23 27.14
CA PHE A 371 -14.30 -14.43 28.25
C PHE A 371 -14.04 -15.38 29.42
N LEU A 372 -12.78 -15.50 29.82
CA LEU A 372 -12.37 -16.34 30.96
C LEU A 372 -12.75 -15.67 32.29
N GLN A 373 -12.95 -16.45 33.34
CA GLN A 373 -13.06 -15.94 34.70
C GLN A 373 -11.84 -15.07 35.09
N GLU A 374 -12.04 -14.10 35.97
CA GLU A 374 -10.96 -13.20 36.40
C GLU A 374 -9.75 -13.98 36.98
N ASN A 375 -8.56 -13.77 36.41
CA ASN A 375 -7.32 -14.19 37.04
C ASN A 375 -6.81 -13.09 37.97
N THR A 376 -7.01 -13.25 39.28
CA THR A 376 -6.55 -12.29 40.29
C THR A 376 -5.03 -12.25 40.44
N ASP A 377 -4.27 -13.20 39.89
CA ASP A 377 -2.80 -13.14 39.91
C ASP A 377 -2.26 -12.00 39.01
N PHE A 378 -3.08 -11.49 38.08
CA PHE A 378 -2.79 -10.31 37.26
C PHE A 378 -3.26 -8.99 37.93
N LEU A 379 -4.00 -9.02 39.04
CA LEU A 379 -4.60 -7.84 39.65
C LEU A 379 -3.58 -7.03 40.47
N VAL A 380 -3.48 -5.73 40.18
CA VAL A 380 -2.62 -4.79 40.93
C VAL A 380 -3.48 -3.88 41.81
N GLU A 381 -3.62 -4.25 43.09
CA GLU A 381 -4.30 -3.41 44.09
C GLU A 381 -3.33 -2.37 44.67
N THR A 382 -3.49 -1.10 44.28
CA THR A 382 -2.80 0.04 44.92
C THR A 382 -3.60 0.59 46.10
N GLU A 383 -4.92 0.42 46.10
CA GLU A 383 -5.86 0.54 47.24
C GLU A 383 -6.80 -0.69 47.26
N GLU A 384 -7.53 -0.96 48.36
CA GLU A 384 -8.47 -2.10 48.43
C GLU A 384 -9.57 -2.02 47.36
N THR A 385 -9.76 -3.08 46.57
CA THR A 385 -10.88 -3.19 45.62
C THR A 385 -12.00 -4.10 46.12
N THR A 386 -13.19 -3.96 45.53
CA THR A 386 -14.34 -4.83 45.77
C THR A 386 -14.78 -5.50 44.48
N ALA A 387 -14.66 -6.83 44.44
CA ALA A 387 -15.34 -7.69 43.48
C ALA A 387 -16.82 -7.84 43.86
N SER A 388 -17.74 -7.78 42.89
CA SER A 388 -19.18 -7.92 43.16
C SER A 388 -19.94 -8.59 42.02
N LEU A 389 -20.74 -9.61 42.38
CA LEU A 389 -21.80 -10.21 41.55
C LEU A 389 -23.17 -9.55 41.80
N GLY A 390 -23.20 -8.36 42.40
CA GLY A 390 -24.43 -7.69 42.79
C GLY A 390 -25.16 -7.07 41.60
N SER A 391 -26.41 -7.49 41.35
CA SER A 391 -27.32 -6.81 40.43
C SER A 391 -27.79 -5.46 41.00
N PHE A 392 -27.74 -4.41 40.19
CA PHE A 392 -28.29 -3.09 40.48
C PHE A 392 -29.03 -2.58 39.24
N GLY A 393 -30.15 -1.88 39.42
CA GLY A 393 -31.02 -1.43 38.33
C GLY A 393 -30.92 0.07 38.01
N PRO A 394 -31.25 0.49 36.77
CA PRO A 394 -31.61 -0.35 35.63
C PRO A 394 -30.39 -1.03 35.01
N TYR A 395 -30.64 -2.02 34.17
CA TYR A 395 -29.66 -2.66 33.30
C TYR A 395 -30.19 -2.58 31.87
N LEU A 396 -29.42 -1.97 30.99
CA LEU A 396 -29.81 -1.54 29.64
C LEU A 396 -28.74 -1.97 28.61
N VAL A 397 -28.03 -3.06 28.89
CA VAL A 397 -27.04 -3.62 27.96
C VAL A 397 -27.76 -4.42 26.89
N GLU A 398 -27.55 -4.03 25.63
CA GLU A 398 -28.11 -4.69 24.46
C GLU A 398 -27.57 -6.12 24.29
N GLY A 399 -28.41 -7.04 23.83
CA GLY A 399 -28.14 -8.49 23.84
C GLY A 399 -28.19 -9.14 25.23
N GLY A 400 -28.23 -8.37 26.31
CA GLY A 400 -28.20 -8.87 27.69
C GLY A 400 -26.77 -9.14 28.14
N HIS A 401 -26.41 -10.42 28.32
CA HIS A 401 -25.12 -10.87 28.88
C HIS A 401 -24.88 -10.42 30.34
N MET A 402 -25.89 -10.60 31.21
CA MET A 402 -25.81 -10.30 32.65
C MET A 402 -24.62 -11.00 33.32
N ASP A 403 -24.32 -12.24 32.95
CA ASP A 403 -23.18 -13.00 33.49
C ASP A 403 -21.79 -12.44 33.09
N LEU A 404 -21.72 -11.46 32.17
CA LEU A 404 -20.50 -10.75 31.76
C LEU A 404 -20.47 -9.28 32.25
N TYR A 405 -21.64 -8.66 32.49
CA TYR A 405 -21.72 -7.23 32.80
C TYR A 405 -22.41 -6.87 34.15
N TYR A 406 -22.88 -7.86 34.91
CA TYR A 406 -23.12 -7.73 36.36
C TYR A 406 -21.87 -7.97 37.21
N PRO A 407 -21.04 -8.99 36.94
CA PRO A 407 -19.74 -9.10 37.59
C PRO A 407 -18.92 -7.84 37.33
N ARG A 408 -18.30 -7.32 38.39
CA ARG A 408 -17.48 -6.12 38.30
C ARG A 408 -16.47 -6.02 39.42
N ARG A 409 -15.37 -5.34 39.16
CA ARG A 409 -14.44 -4.84 40.18
C ARG A 409 -14.50 -3.33 40.24
N PHE A 410 -14.47 -2.78 41.45
CA PHE A 410 -14.40 -1.34 41.66
C PHE A 410 -13.55 -0.99 42.88
N GLY A 411 -12.93 0.18 42.87
CA GLY A 411 -12.07 0.69 43.93
C GLY A 411 -11.55 2.08 43.60
N ALA A 412 -10.81 2.70 44.52
CA ALA A 412 -10.25 4.04 44.30
C ALA A 412 -9.16 4.02 43.23
N ASN A 413 -8.15 3.16 43.39
CA ASN A 413 -7.05 2.96 42.44
C ASN A 413 -6.72 1.47 42.33
N PHE A 414 -6.66 0.94 41.12
CA PHE A 414 -6.24 -0.45 40.84
C PHE A 414 -5.82 -0.62 39.38
N GLY A 415 -5.25 -1.77 39.03
CA GLY A 415 -4.80 -2.08 37.68
C GLY A 415 -4.74 -3.57 37.39
N TYR A 416 -4.28 -3.92 36.18
CA TYR A 416 -3.92 -5.28 35.82
C TYR A 416 -2.61 -5.30 35.05
N ASN A 417 -1.77 -6.29 35.35
CA ASN A 417 -0.51 -6.56 34.68
C ASN A 417 -0.63 -7.92 34.01
N PHE A 418 -0.75 -7.94 32.68
CA PHE A 418 -0.89 -9.17 31.90
C PHE A 418 0.46 -9.56 31.27
N PRO A 419 1.04 -10.72 31.63
CA PRO A 419 2.26 -11.21 30.99
C PRO A 419 1.95 -11.57 29.54
N ILE A 420 2.53 -10.86 28.58
CA ILE A 420 2.16 -10.92 27.15
C ILE A 420 3.41 -10.73 26.27
N ALA A 421 3.42 -11.31 25.08
CA ALA A 421 4.52 -11.08 24.14
C ALA A 421 4.62 -9.58 23.75
N ASN A 422 5.84 -9.07 23.56
CA ASN A 422 6.05 -7.74 22.99
C ASN A 422 5.38 -7.62 21.62
N GLY A 423 4.68 -6.51 21.39
CA GLY A 423 3.86 -6.33 20.19
C GLY A 423 2.85 -5.19 20.32
N GLN A 424 2.05 -5.00 19.28
CA GLN A 424 0.97 -4.02 19.24
C GLN A 424 -0.39 -4.70 19.38
N TYR A 425 -1.21 -4.18 20.29
CA TYR A 425 -2.51 -4.75 20.65
C TYR A 425 -3.59 -3.67 20.67
N THR A 426 -4.83 -4.11 20.49
CA THR A 426 -6.01 -3.30 20.78
C THR A 426 -6.62 -3.80 22.08
N VAL A 427 -6.73 -2.92 23.07
CA VAL A 427 -7.32 -3.21 24.38
C VAL A 427 -8.71 -2.58 24.47
N ARG A 428 -9.69 -3.35 24.94
CA ARG A 428 -11.06 -2.88 25.20
C ARG A 428 -11.40 -3.05 26.65
N ILE A 429 -11.88 -1.97 27.28
CA ILE A 429 -12.42 -2.01 28.63
C ILE A 429 -13.94 -1.86 28.55
N HIS A 430 -14.67 -2.82 29.09
CA HIS A 430 -16.14 -2.85 29.13
C HIS A 430 -16.62 -2.38 30.49
N MET A 431 -17.54 -1.41 30.52
CA MET A 431 -17.95 -0.67 31.72
C MET A 431 -19.45 -0.40 31.73
N VAL A 432 -20.11 -0.56 32.88
CA VAL A 432 -21.53 -0.22 33.08
C VAL A 432 -21.72 0.54 34.38
N GLU A 433 -22.13 1.81 34.29
CA GLU A 433 -22.55 2.57 35.48
C GLU A 433 -23.90 2.05 35.97
N ASN A 434 -23.87 1.27 37.05
CA ASN A 434 -25.05 0.60 37.62
C ASN A 434 -25.41 1.09 39.03
N PHE A 435 -24.65 2.03 39.60
CA PHE A 435 -24.82 2.48 40.98
C PHE A 435 -25.33 3.93 41.08
N HIS A 436 -24.69 4.87 40.38
CA HIS A 436 -24.99 6.30 40.52
C HIS A 436 -26.18 6.76 39.68
N GLU A 437 -26.88 7.79 40.16
CA GLU A 437 -28.11 8.33 39.56
C GLU A 437 -27.89 9.69 38.85
N GLY A 438 -26.64 10.06 38.55
CA GLY A 438 -26.30 11.34 37.92
C GLY A 438 -24.82 11.46 37.53
N ALA A 439 -24.55 12.35 36.58
CA ALA A 439 -23.21 12.76 36.17
C ALA A 439 -22.43 13.46 37.30
N GLY A 440 -21.11 13.38 37.25
CA GLY A 440 -20.18 13.94 38.23
C GLY A 440 -20.12 13.17 39.55
N LEU A 441 -20.64 11.95 39.61
CA LEU A 441 -20.68 11.10 40.81
C LEU A 441 -19.69 9.91 40.79
N ARG A 442 -19.15 9.60 39.60
CA ARG A 442 -18.00 8.72 39.38
C ARG A 442 -17.21 9.32 38.23
N ILE A 443 -15.91 9.53 38.44
CA ILE A 443 -14.98 10.01 37.43
C ILE A 443 -13.64 9.32 37.68
N PHE A 444 -13.01 8.78 36.63
CA PHE A 444 -11.72 8.10 36.74
C PHE A 444 -10.92 8.13 35.44
N ASP A 445 -9.60 8.10 35.57
CA ASP A 445 -8.67 7.98 34.44
C ASP A 445 -8.45 6.51 34.09
N ILE A 446 -8.10 6.24 32.83
CA ILE A 446 -7.57 4.96 32.37
C ILE A 446 -6.18 5.19 31.76
N LEU A 447 -5.19 4.44 32.23
CA LEU A 447 -3.83 4.45 31.72
C LEU A 447 -3.44 3.07 31.18
N MET A 448 -2.60 3.05 30.13
CA MET A 448 -2.04 1.85 29.51
C MET A 448 -0.55 2.08 29.23
N GLU A 449 0.33 1.17 29.64
CA GLU A 449 1.81 1.35 29.64
C GLU A 449 2.28 2.61 30.39
N GLY A 450 1.44 3.12 31.30
CA GLY A 450 1.66 4.39 32.01
C GLY A 450 1.25 5.66 31.26
N GLU A 451 0.83 5.57 30.00
CA GLU A 451 0.27 6.68 29.23
C GLU A 451 -1.23 6.83 29.47
N LEU A 452 -1.71 8.07 29.53
CA LEU A 452 -3.12 8.41 29.81
C LEU A 452 -3.97 8.24 28.54
N VAL A 453 -4.82 7.21 28.51
CA VAL A 453 -5.67 6.88 27.35
C VAL A 453 -7.12 7.33 27.49
N GLN A 454 -7.60 7.56 28.71
CA GLN A 454 -8.87 8.24 29.00
C GLN A 454 -8.69 9.16 30.21
N ASP A 455 -9.12 10.41 30.10
CA ASP A 455 -8.94 11.52 31.05
C ASP A 455 -10.31 11.92 31.62
N ASP A 456 -10.49 11.92 32.95
CA ASP A 456 -11.74 12.24 33.67
C ASP A 456 -13.01 11.53 33.10
N LEU A 457 -13.00 10.18 33.00
CA LEU A 457 -14.12 9.40 32.42
C LEU A 457 -15.36 9.35 33.35
N ASP A 458 -16.39 10.13 33.02
CA ASP A 458 -17.74 10.04 33.59
C ASP A 458 -18.64 9.12 32.76
N LEU A 459 -18.78 7.87 33.22
CA LEU A 459 -19.63 6.85 32.60
C LEU A 459 -21.12 7.25 32.53
N PHE A 460 -21.63 8.01 33.51
CA PHE A 460 -23.03 8.44 33.52
C PHE A 460 -23.27 9.55 32.49
N ALA A 461 -22.35 10.51 32.39
CA ALA A 461 -22.45 11.59 31.40
C ALA A 461 -22.34 11.08 29.95
N LEU A 462 -21.50 10.06 29.71
CA LEU A 462 -21.23 9.55 28.37
C LEU A 462 -22.24 8.50 27.89
N TYR A 463 -22.59 7.53 28.75
CA TYR A 463 -23.46 6.39 28.38
C TYR A 463 -24.80 6.36 29.11
N GLY A 464 -24.86 6.94 30.32
CA GLY A 464 -26.02 6.86 31.19
C GLY A 464 -26.11 5.55 32.00
N LYS A 465 -27.02 5.52 32.97
CA LYS A 465 -27.12 4.41 33.92
C LYS A 465 -27.64 3.12 33.28
N GLY A 466 -26.90 2.04 33.48
CA GLY A 466 -27.24 0.69 33.03
C GLY A 466 -26.77 0.35 31.61
N VAL A 467 -26.27 1.33 30.86
CA VAL A 467 -25.80 1.17 29.47
C VAL A 467 -24.36 0.67 29.43
N LEU A 468 -24.01 -0.14 28.43
CA LEU A 468 -22.64 -0.60 28.20
C LEU A 468 -21.82 0.47 27.48
N GLY A 469 -20.79 0.97 28.17
CA GLY A 469 -19.67 1.68 27.55
C GLY A 469 -18.53 0.72 27.23
N ILE A 470 -17.89 0.92 26.08
CA ILE A 470 -16.64 0.24 25.72
C ILE A 470 -15.65 1.30 25.26
N THR A 471 -14.50 1.40 25.93
CA THR A 471 -13.37 2.21 25.45
C THR A 471 -12.37 1.30 24.76
N GLN A 472 -12.02 1.59 23.50
CA GLN A 472 -11.03 0.87 22.72
C GLN A 472 -9.79 1.75 22.52
N ASN A 473 -8.61 1.25 22.90
CA ASN A 473 -7.33 1.95 22.73
C ASN A 473 -6.28 1.00 22.15
N ASN A 474 -5.32 1.53 21.39
CA ASN A 474 -4.19 0.78 20.85
C ASN A 474 -2.95 1.00 21.73
N VAL A 475 -2.14 -0.03 21.90
CA VAL A 475 -1.03 -0.07 22.87
C VAL A 475 0.13 -0.93 22.36
N THR A 476 1.36 -0.53 22.70
CA THR A 476 2.60 -1.21 22.29
C THR A 476 3.35 -1.70 23.52
N VAL A 477 3.35 -3.02 23.75
CA VAL A 477 4.06 -3.65 24.87
C VAL A 477 5.52 -3.87 24.50
N THR A 478 6.45 -3.50 25.39
CA THR A 478 7.90 -3.49 25.10
C THR A 478 8.79 -4.21 26.11
N ASP A 479 8.27 -4.62 27.27
CA ASP A 479 9.02 -5.31 28.34
C ASP A 479 8.45 -6.68 28.74
N GLY A 480 7.38 -7.14 28.08
CA GLY A 480 6.71 -8.42 28.32
C GLY A 480 5.46 -8.36 29.19
N GLU A 481 4.99 -7.17 29.61
CA GLU A 481 3.85 -7.06 30.53
C GLU A 481 2.92 -5.87 30.21
N LEU A 482 1.71 -6.13 29.71
CA LEU A 482 0.71 -5.09 29.49
C LEU A 482 0.21 -4.55 30.83
N ASN A 483 0.53 -3.29 31.11
CA ASN A 483 0.24 -2.57 32.35
C ASN A 483 -1.01 -1.67 32.16
N LEU A 484 -2.14 -2.04 32.76
CA LEU A 484 -3.37 -1.23 32.80
C LEU A 484 -3.56 -0.60 34.19
N GLN A 485 -4.01 0.66 34.27
CA GLN A 485 -4.35 1.32 35.54
C GLN A 485 -5.67 2.11 35.44
N PHE A 486 -6.43 2.11 36.54
CA PHE A 486 -7.69 2.82 36.71
C PHE A 486 -7.60 3.69 37.98
N VAL A 487 -7.77 5.00 37.83
CA VAL A 487 -7.42 5.99 38.88
C VAL A 487 -8.59 6.94 39.11
N ALA A 488 -9.28 6.83 40.25
CA ALA A 488 -10.50 7.61 40.50
C ALA A 488 -10.23 9.05 40.97
N SER A 489 -10.69 10.03 40.20
CA SER A 489 -10.78 11.43 40.63
C SER A 489 -12.04 11.66 41.49
N GLU A 490 -13.15 10.96 41.21
CA GLU A 490 -14.37 10.94 42.04
C GLU A 490 -14.96 9.52 42.24
N ASN A 491 -15.37 9.23 43.48
CA ASN A 491 -15.87 7.94 43.96
C ASN A 491 -14.91 6.73 43.83
N ASN A 492 -15.02 5.97 42.75
CA ASN A 492 -14.31 4.70 42.51
C ASN A 492 -14.31 4.44 41.00
N ALA A 493 -13.20 3.97 40.43
CA ALA A 493 -13.20 3.36 39.11
C ALA A 493 -13.96 2.03 39.13
N LEU A 494 -14.54 1.61 37.99
CA LEU A 494 -15.40 0.44 37.91
C LEU A 494 -15.34 -0.19 36.51
N ILE A 495 -15.10 -1.50 36.44
CA ILE A 495 -15.00 -2.28 35.19
C ILE A 495 -15.75 -3.61 35.28
N GLN A 496 -16.17 -4.13 34.12
CA GLN A 496 -16.91 -5.38 33.96
C GLN A 496 -16.11 -6.45 33.17
N ALA A 497 -15.47 -6.07 32.07
CA ALA A 497 -14.67 -7.01 31.26
C ALA A 497 -13.49 -6.31 30.56
N ILE A 498 -12.49 -7.10 30.18
CA ILE A 498 -11.30 -6.67 29.43
C ILE A 498 -11.12 -7.58 28.23
N GLU A 499 -10.86 -7.03 27.04
CA GLU A 499 -10.31 -7.76 25.90
C GLU A 499 -8.93 -7.23 25.54
N VAL A 500 -8.02 -8.12 25.15
CA VAL A 500 -6.72 -7.82 24.54
C VAL A 500 -6.63 -8.63 23.25
N VAL A 501 -6.69 -7.95 22.11
CA VAL A 501 -6.71 -8.57 20.77
C VAL A 501 -5.53 -8.06 19.93
N PRO A 502 -5.09 -8.78 18.87
CA PRO A 502 -4.02 -8.28 18.01
C PRO A 502 -4.43 -6.97 17.35
N LEU A 503 -3.50 -6.01 17.22
CA LEU A 503 -3.78 -4.79 16.47
C LEU A 503 -4.03 -5.13 14.99
N THR A 504 -5.28 -4.94 14.54
CA THR A 504 -5.67 -5.08 13.13
C THR A 504 -5.54 -3.73 12.43
N VAL A 505 -4.31 -3.44 12.02
CA VAL A 505 -3.94 -2.31 11.15
C VAL A 505 -4.59 -2.41 9.76
N SER A 506 -4.97 -1.26 9.19
CA SER A 506 -5.52 -1.16 7.83
C SER A 506 -4.52 -1.61 6.76
N SER A 507 -4.94 -2.51 5.87
CA SER A 507 -4.19 -2.92 4.68
C SER A 507 -4.53 -2.11 3.42
N GLN A 508 -5.36 -1.06 3.55
CA GLN A 508 -5.76 -0.21 2.44
C GLN A 508 -4.66 0.79 2.06
N LYS A 509 -4.44 0.94 0.75
CA LYS A 509 -3.33 1.71 0.14
C LYS A 509 -3.75 2.31 -1.21
N GLU A 510 -5.02 2.69 -1.28
CA GLU A 510 -5.63 3.28 -2.46
C GLU A 510 -5.50 4.80 -2.42
N MET A 511 -5.29 5.40 -3.60
CA MET A 511 -5.37 6.84 -3.79
C MET A 511 -6.81 7.17 -4.22
N LEU A 512 -7.59 7.76 -3.32
CA LEU A 512 -9.05 7.91 -3.46
C LEU A 512 -9.48 9.07 -4.37
N GLY A 513 -8.53 9.92 -4.76
CA GLY A 513 -8.73 11.00 -5.72
C GLY A 513 -7.46 11.83 -5.87
N PHE A 514 -7.17 12.29 -7.08
CA PHE A 514 -5.96 13.04 -7.43
C PHE A 514 -6.31 14.27 -8.26
N THR A 515 -5.68 15.41 -7.95
CA THR A 515 -5.99 16.71 -8.55
C THR A 515 -4.74 17.56 -8.77
N LEU A 516 -4.73 18.29 -9.87
CA LEU A 516 -3.74 19.31 -10.25
C LEU A 516 -4.44 20.63 -10.59
N ASP A 517 -3.86 21.74 -10.12
CA ASP A 517 -4.39 23.08 -10.33
C ASP A 517 -4.49 23.40 -11.84
N GLY A 518 -5.72 23.56 -12.33
CA GLY A 518 -6.02 23.88 -13.72
C GLY A 518 -6.01 22.70 -14.69
N GLN A 519 -6.05 21.44 -14.22
CA GLN A 519 -6.26 20.27 -15.07
C GLN A 519 -7.55 20.38 -15.93
N LEU A 520 -7.54 19.74 -17.09
CA LEU A 520 -8.72 19.53 -17.94
C LEU A 520 -9.47 18.25 -17.56
N ASP A 521 -8.74 17.16 -17.29
CA ASP A 521 -9.28 15.85 -16.92
C ASP A 521 -8.29 15.06 -16.05
N SER A 522 -8.77 14.07 -15.29
CA SER A 522 -7.95 13.13 -14.52
C SER A 522 -8.64 11.77 -14.39
N GLN A 523 -8.00 10.73 -14.92
CA GLN A 523 -8.45 9.34 -14.89
C GLN A 523 -7.63 8.54 -13.86
N THR A 524 -8.31 7.71 -13.05
CA THR A 524 -7.68 6.91 -11.97
C THR A 524 -8.02 5.43 -12.16
N ASN A 525 -7.03 4.62 -12.51
CA ASN A 525 -7.17 3.17 -12.64
C ASN A 525 -6.57 2.49 -11.40
N ALA A 526 -7.42 2.34 -10.38
CA ALA A 526 -7.01 1.76 -9.09
C ALA A 526 -6.48 0.31 -9.21
N PRO A 527 -7.11 -0.62 -9.96
CA PRO A 527 -6.56 -1.97 -10.16
C PRO A 527 -5.16 -2.00 -10.79
N ALA A 528 -4.84 -1.07 -11.70
CA ALA A 528 -3.53 -1.00 -12.33
C ALA A 528 -2.49 -0.17 -11.55
N GLY A 529 -2.90 0.62 -10.55
CA GLY A 529 -2.02 1.59 -9.88
C GLY A 529 -1.55 2.68 -10.84
N THR A 530 -2.44 3.23 -11.68
CA THR A 530 -2.10 4.31 -12.62
C THR A 530 -3.07 5.47 -12.55
N ILE A 531 -2.56 6.68 -12.77
CA ILE A 531 -3.33 7.92 -12.85
C ILE A 531 -2.86 8.68 -14.09
N GLU A 532 -3.79 9.14 -14.92
CA GLU A 532 -3.50 9.90 -16.13
C GLU A 532 -4.19 11.26 -16.05
N VAL A 533 -3.43 12.35 -16.15
CA VAL A 533 -3.95 13.73 -15.98
C VAL A 533 -3.67 14.57 -17.21
N GLN A 534 -4.73 15.20 -17.72
CA GLN A 534 -4.67 16.05 -18.90
C GLN A 534 -4.60 17.52 -18.49
N MET A 535 -3.53 18.21 -18.87
CA MET A 535 -3.31 19.63 -18.58
C MET A 535 -3.60 20.51 -19.81
N PRO A 536 -3.95 21.80 -19.63
CA PRO A 536 -4.09 22.75 -20.72
C PRO A 536 -2.85 22.88 -21.60
N ALA A 537 -3.06 23.22 -22.86
CA ALA A 537 -1.99 23.41 -23.82
C ALA A 537 -0.98 24.49 -23.38
N GLY A 538 0.31 24.12 -23.39
CA GLY A 538 1.40 25.00 -22.95
C GLY A 538 1.61 25.07 -21.43
N SER A 539 0.96 24.22 -20.64
CA SER A 539 1.25 24.08 -19.20
C SER A 539 2.67 23.60 -18.94
N ASP A 540 3.34 24.16 -17.93
CA ASP A 540 4.65 23.73 -17.48
C ASP A 540 4.53 22.51 -16.55
N LEU A 541 4.93 21.33 -17.04
CA LEU A 541 4.88 20.08 -16.28
C LEU A 541 6.07 19.91 -15.32
N SER A 542 7.06 20.81 -15.33
CA SER A 542 8.33 20.61 -14.62
C SER A 542 8.29 20.88 -13.12
N SER A 543 7.22 21.51 -12.60
CA SER A 543 7.11 21.95 -11.21
C SER A 543 5.64 22.02 -10.73
N LEU A 544 4.93 20.88 -10.74
CA LEU A 544 3.53 20.80 -10.33
C LEU A 544 3.37 20.16 -8.95
N ALA A 545 2.42 20.64 -8.14
CA ALA A 545 2.13 20.12 -6.80
C ALA A 545 0.72 19.54 -6.73
N PRO A 546 0.53 18.23 -6.94
CA PRO A 546 -0.80 17.62 -6.90
C PRO A 546 -1.33 17.47 -5.48
N THR A 547 -2.64 17.64 -5.31
CA THR A 547 -3.36 17.31 -4.09
C THR A 547 -4.17 16.03 -4.29
N PHE A 548 -4.00 15.09 -3.36
CA PHE A 548 -4.70 13.81 -3.37
C PHE A 548 -5.05 13.33 -1.96
N THR A 549 -6.07 12.47 -1.89
CA THR A 549 -6.51 11.76 -0.70
C THR A 549 -6.13 10.28 -0.79
N LEU A 550 -5.84 9.66 0.36
CA LEU A 550 -5.50 8.25 0.47
C LEU A 550 -6.58 7.51 1.28
N SER A 551 -6.50 6.18 1.31
CA SER A 551 -7.23 5.35 2.28
C SER A 551 -6.91 5.76 3.73
N ASP A 552 -7.83 5.45 4.65
CA ASP A 552 -7.64 5.73 6.07
C ASP A 552 -6.34 5.11 6.60
N ASN A 553 -5.62 5.90 7.40
CA ASN A 553 -4.30 5.63 7.99
C ASN A 553 -3.14 5.40 6.99
N ALA A 554 -3.38 5.44 5.67
CA ALA A 554 -2.32 5.29 4.67
C ALA A 554 -1.49 6.57 4.49
N THR A 555 -0.24 6.41 4.07
CA THR A 555 0.73 7.48 3.79
C THR A 555 1.29 7.36 2.38
N SER A 556 2.00 8.39 1.89
CA SER A 556 2.61 8.33 0.54
C SER A 556 3.98 9.00 0.44
N ALA A 557 4.80 8.46 -0.46
CA ALA A 557 6.06 9.04 -0.91
C ALA A 557 6.07 9.10 -2.45
N PRO A 558 6.09 10.30 -3.09
CA PRO A 558 6.02 11.62 -2.48
C PRO A 558 4.71 11.93 -1.74
N ALA A 559 4.74 12.94 -0.85
CA ALA A 559 3.57 13.35 -0.09
C ALA A 559 2.59 14.22 -0.91
N SER A 560 1.31 14.23 -0.51
CA SER A 560 0.28 15.13 -1.06
C SER A 560 0.70 16.60 -0.93
N GLY A 561 0.55 17.38 -2.01
CA GLY A 561 1.02 18.77 -2.10
C GLY A 561 2.53 18.96 -2.33
N SER A 562 3.32 17.90 -2.52
CA SER A 562 4.74 18.03 -2.86
C SER A 562 4.95 18.36 -4.35
N VAL A 563 5.89 19.28 -4.64
CA VAL A 563 6.24 19.67 -6.01
C VAL A 563 7.03 18.56 -6.71
N GLN A 564 6.52 18.07 -7.85
CA GLN A 564 7.15 17.06 -8.70
C GLN A 564 7.28 17.55 -10.16
N ASN A 565 8.10 16.85 -10.93
CA ASN A 565 8.34 17.11 -12.35
C ASN A 565 7.74 15.98 -13.19
N PHE A 566 6.59 16.24 -13.81
CA PHE A 566 5.86 15.30 -14.65
C PHE A 566 6.22 15.38 -16.15
N SER A 567 7.44 15.86 -16.48
CA SER A 567 7.96 15.75 -17.86
C SER A 567 8.21 14.29 -18.28
N ASN A 568 8.16 13.36 -17.33
CA ASN A 568 8.04 11.91 -17.48
C ASN A 568 7.04 11.43 -16.39
N PRO A 569 6.50 10.20 -16.45
CA PRO A 569 5.68 9.65 -15.37
C PRO A 569 6.42 9.63 -14.03
N VAL A 570 5.70 9.92 -12.94
CA VAL A 570 6.20 9.97 -11.56
C VAL A 570 5.50 8.90 -10.73
N THR A 571 6.27 8.05 -10.06
CA THR A 571 5.71 7.02 -9.18
C THR A 571 5.52 7.55 -7.76
N TYR A 572 4.39 7.19 -7.16
CA TYR A 572 4.03 7.43 -5.77
C TYR A 572 3.87 6.07 -5.07
N THR A 573 4.74 5.76 -4.11
CA THR A 573 4.52 4.65 -3.19
C THR A 573 3.45 5.06 -2.19
N VAL A 574 2.31 4.36 -2.14
CA VAL A 574 1.32 4.47 -1.07
C VAL A 574 1.52 3.31 -0.10
N THR A 575 1.72 3.64 1.17
CA THR A 575 1.97 2.67 2.25
C THR A 575 0.76 2.62 3.17
N ALA A 576 0.19 1.43 3.32
CA ALA A 576 -0.91 1.16 4.25
C ALA A 576 -0.44 1.23 5.72
N GLU A 577 -1.38 1.22 6.65
CA GLU A 577 -1.09 1.18 8.10
C GLU A 577 -0.39 -0.13 8.51
N ASP A 578 -0.65 -1.24 7.78
CA ASP A 578 0.06 -2.52 7.92
C ASP A 578 1.48 -2.53 7.33
N GLY A 579 1.96 -1.40 6.80
CA GLY A 579 3.27 -1.26 6.18
C GLY A 579 3.37 -1.82 4.76
N SER A 580 2.34 -2.48 4.24
CA SER A 580 2.33 -2.97 2.85
C SER A 580 2.18 -1.82 1.86
N THR A 581 2.85 -1.93 0.71
CA THR A 581 2.95 -0.83 -0.27
C THR A 581 2.21 -1.11 -1.57
N LYS A 582 1.86 -0.04 -2.28
CA LYS A 582 1.30 -0.05 -3.63
C LYS A 582 1.89 1.11 -4.42
N GLU A 583 2.49 0.79 -5.56
CA GLU A 583 3.02 1.79 -6.49
C GLU A 583 1.90 2.40 -7.33
N TRP A 584 1.90 3.73 -7.44
CA TRP A 584 0.97 4.53 -8.23
C TRP A 584 1.74 5.35 -9.27
N THR A 585 1.67 4.96 -10.54
CA THR A 585 2.34 5.68 -11.63
C THR A 585 1.43 6.80 -12.13
N VAL A 586 1.82 8.05 -11.86
CA VAL A 586 1.12 9.25 -12.33
C VAL A 586 1.76 9.73 -13.62
N THR A 587 1.00 9.71 -14.72
CA THR A 587 1.36 10.33 -15.99
C THR A 587 0.59 11.62 -16.15
N VAL A 588 1.27 12.73 -16.42
CA VAL A 588 0.63 14.00 -16.77
C VAL A 588 1.03 14.35 -18.20
N THR A 589 0.07 14.71 -19.05
CA THR A 589 0.35 15.23 -20.39
C THR A 589 -0.28 16.61 -20.55
N ALA A 590 0.31 17.47 -21.37
CA ALA A 590 -0.31 18.71 -21.80
C ALA A 590 -1.00 18.47 -23.14
N ALA A 591 -2.24 18.95 -23.28
CA ALA A 591 -2.94 18.95 -24.55
C ALA A 591 -2.08 19.61 -25.65
N PRO A 592 -2.15 19.15 -26.91
CA PRO A 592 -1.41 19.77 -28.01
C PRO A 592 -1.65 21.27 -28.08
N SER A 593 -0.58 22.04 -28.26
CA SER A 593 -0.68 23.47 -28.56
C SER A 593 -1.21 23.66 -29.98
N ASP A 594 -2.53 23.68 -30.13
CA ASP A 594 -3.21 23.89 -31.40
C ASP A 594 -2.63 25.11 -32.13
N PHE A 595 -2.05 24.85 -33.29
CA PHE A 595 -1.75 25.91 -34.23
C PHE A 595 -3.07 26.49 -34.74
N SER A 596 -3.34 27.73 -34.36
CA SER A 596 -4.49 28.55 -34.81
C SER A 596 -4.60 28.76 -36.34
N PHE A 597 -3.66 28.20 -37.10
CA PHE A 597 -3.45 28.36 -38.54
C PHE A 597 -3.50 27.01 -39.29
N ILE A 598 -4.51 26.18 -39.02
CA ILE A 598 -4.89 25.08 -39.94
C ILE A 598 -5.84 25.66 -41.00
N GLU A 599 -5.28 26.12 -42.12
CA GLU A 599 -6.02 26.80 -43.18
C GLU A 599 -6.54 25.80 -44.23
N ASN A 600 -7.66 25.15 -43.90
CA ASN A 600 -8.34 24.28 -44.85
C ASN A 600 -9.32 25.05 -45.75
N PHE A 601 -9.02 25.07 -47.06
CA PHE A 601 -9.88 25.64 -48.10
C PHE A 601 -11.23 24.93 -48.27
N ASP A 602 -11.42 23.73 -47.72
CA ASP A 602 -12.72 23.03 -47.74
C ASP A 602 -13.86 23.82 -47.07
N SER A 603 -13.52 24.74 -46.16
CA SER A 603 -14.47 25.67 -45.53
C SER A 603 -14.85 26.87 -46.41
N TYR A 604 -14.17 27.08 -47.55
CA TYR A 604 -14.36 28.22 -48.43
C TYR A 604 -15.27 27.85 -49.61
N GLY A 605 -16.36 28.59 -49.79
CA GLY A 605 -17.24 28.39 -50.96
C GLY A 605 -16.61 28.84 -52.28
N VAL A 606 -17.05 28.22 -53.38
CA VAL A 606 -16.63 28.58 -54.75
C VAL A 606 -16.81 30.06 -55.08
N GLY A 607 -15.84 30.63 -55.78
CA GLY A 607 -15.87 32.04 -56.18
C GLY A 607 -14.47 32.57 -56.42
N ASN A 608 -14.21 33.80 -55.95
CA ASN A 608 -12.83 34.23 -55.70
C ASN A 608 -12.56 34.15 -54.19
N LEU A 609 -11.28 34.04 -53.84
CA LEU A 609 -10.80 34.20 -52.48
C LEU A 609 -11.13 35.64 -52.04
N HIS A 610 -12.14 35.74 -51.18
CA HIS A 610 -12.75 36.98 -50.71
C HIS A 610 -12.54 37.12 -49.20
N GLU A 611 -12.59 38.36 -48.72
CA GLU A 611 -12.59 38.67 -47.30
C GLU A 611 -13.82 38.07 -46.60
N ILE A 612 -13.62 36.96 -45.86
CA ILE A 612 -14.65 36.36 -44.99
C ILE A 612 -15.05 37.34 -43.87
N ALA A 613 -14.09 38.13 -43.38
CA ALA A 613 -14.35 39.39 -42.68
C ALA A 613 -13.50 40.53 -43.30
N PRO A 614 -13.92 41.82 -43.21
CA PRO A 614 -13.35 42.97 -43.95
C PRO A 614 -11.92 43.42 -43.59
N SER A 615 -11.11 42.50 -43.06
CA SER A 615 -9.71 42.71 -42.68
C SER A 615 -8.95 41.39 -42.53
N GLN A 616 -9.28 40.35 -43.31
CA GLN A 616 -8.58 39.05 -43.21
C GLN A 616 -7.69 38.73 -44.42
N TRP A 617 -8.00 39.28 -45.60
CA TRP A 617 -7.30 38.97 -46.86
C TRP A 617 -6.96 40.25 -47.62
N LEU A 618 -5.79 40.84 -47.34
CA LEU A 618 -5.34 42.06 -48.01
C LEU A 618 -4.51 41.73 -49.26
N LYS A 619 -4.82 42.38 -50.38
CA LYS A 619 -3.93 42.39 -51.55
C LYS A 619 -2.69 43.24 -51.25
N GLU A 620 -1.51 42.72 -51.57
CA GLU A 620 -0.26 43.49 -51.50
C GLU A 620 -0.33 44.71 -52.45
N LYS A 621 -1.03 44.58 -53.60
CA LYS A 621 -1.22 45.65 -54.58
C LYS A 621 -2.65 45.68 -55.09
N ALA A 622 -3.20 46.89 -55.24
CA ALA A 622 -4.55 47.12 -55.77
C ALA A 622 -4.76 46.64 -57.22
N ALA A 623 -3.70 46.24 -57.94
CA ALA A 623 -3.73 45.73 -59.31
C ALA A 623 -3.61 44.19 -59.40
N ASP A 624 -3.42 43.48 -58.28
CA ASP A 624 -3.26 42.01 -58.29
C ASP A 624 -4.57 41.31 -58.67
N ALA A 625 -4.48 40.23 -59.46
CA ALA A 625 -5.63 39.45 -59.88
C ALA A 625 -6.30 38.74 -58.68
N SER A 626 -7.61 38.50 -58.78
CA SER A 626 -8.32 37.66 -57.81
C SER A 626 -7.99 36.19 -58.06
N ILE A 627 -7.75 35.44 -56.98
CA ILE A 627 -7.47 34.01 -56.99
C ILE A 627 -8.82 33.29 -56.94
N PRO A 628 -9.24 32.47 -57.93
CA PRO A 628 -10.46 31.68 -57.81
C PRO A 628 -10.34 30.59 -56.74
N VAL A 629 -11.39 30.40 -55.94
CA VAL A 629 -11.60 29.18 -55.15
C VAL A 629 -12.47 28.25 -55.99
N THR A 630 -11.94 27.07 -56.31
CA THR A 630 -12.59 26.06 -57.15
C THR A 630 -13.00 24.86 -56.30
N ASN A 631 -14.13 24.21 -56.60
CA ASN A 631 -14.55 22.94 -55.97
C ASN A 631 -13.84 21.76 -56.68
N GLU A 632 -12.52 21.86 -56.79
CA GLU A 632 -11.63 20.82 -57.32
C GLU A 632 -10.46 20.71 -56.34
N GLY A 633 -10.62 19.87 -55.30
CA GLY A 633 -9.56 19.56 -54.34
C GLY A 633 -8.38 18.84 -54.99
N LEU A 634 -7.16 19.14 -54.56
CA LEU A 634 -5.94 18.53 -55.12
C LEU A 634 -5.58 17.18 -54.50
N SER A 635 -6.05 16.91 -53.30
CA SER A 635 -5.80 15.69 -52.52
C SER A 635 -7.12 15.00 -52.15
N ALA A 636 -7.08 13.68 -51.97
CA ALA A 636 -8.25 12.94 -51.46
C ALA A 636 -8.63 13.45 -50.07
N GLY A 637 -9.93 13.57 -49.78
CA GLY A 637 -10.43 14.25 -48.58
C GLY A 637 -10.73 15.73 -48.82
N SER A 638 -9.86 16.44 -49.56
CA SER A 638 -10.12 17.83 -49.95
C SER A 638 -11.19 17.97 -51.04
N SER A 639 -11.86 19.11 -51.03
CA SER A 639 -12.99 19.52 -51.86
C SER A 639 -12.69 20.79 -52.65
N HIS A 640 -11.82 21.68 -52.14
CA HIS A 640 -11.53 22.98 -52.72
C HIS A 640 -10.03 23.26 -52.92
N SER A 641 -9.71 24.08 -53.92
CA SER A 641 -8.34 24.57 -54.19
C SER A 641 -8.32 25.97 -54.81
N LEU A 642 -7.14 26.61 -54.78
CA LEU A 642 -6.88 27.95 -55.31
C LEU A 642 -6.26 27.89 -56.71
N ASP A 643 -6.90 28.52 -57.72
CA ASP A 643 -6.39 28.64 -59.09
C ASP A 643 -5.53 29.90 -59.31
N PHE A 644 -4.44 29.80 -60.07
CA PHE A 644 -3.53 30.90 -60.41
C PHE A 644 -3.47 31.23 -61.92
N SER A 645 -4.33 30.59 -62.74
CA SER A 645 -4.44 30.80 -64.19
C SER A 645 -4.67 32.26 -64.59
N LEU A 646 -5.30 33.04 -63.71
CA LEU A 646 -5.70 34.43 -63.97
C LEU A 646 -4.55 35.46 -63.87
N GLY A 647 -3.34 35.03 -63.51
CA GLY A 647 -2.11 35.79 -63.76
C GLY A 647 -1.16 35.93 -62.58
N SER A 648 -0.88 37.19 -62.20
CA SER A 648 -0.02 37.54 -61.08
C SER A 648 -0.85 37.98 -59.89
N HIS A 649 -0.52 37.42 -58.72
CA HIS A 649 -1.31 37.51 -57.50
C HIS A 649 -0.35 37.72 -56.32
N ALA A 650 -0.66 38.62 -55.39
CA ALA A 650 0.02 38.71 -54.11
C ALA A 650 -0.99 39.08 -53.02
N HIS A 651 -1.35 38.10 -52.21
CA HIS A 651 -2.35 38.22 -51.16
C HIS A 651 -1.69 37.85 -49.83
N ASP A 652 -1.87 38.73 -48.86
CA ASP A 652 -1.26 38.66 -47.53
C ASP A 652 -2.41 38.56 -46.53
N LEU A 653 -2.43 37.49 -45.75
CA LEU A 653 -3.43 37.34 -44.70
C LEU A 653 -3.04 38.25 -43.54
N ILE A 654 -3.99 39.04 -43.03
CA ILE A 654 -3.74 39.78 -41.80
C ILE A 654 -3.44 38.74 -40.70
N PRO A 655 -2.46 38.97 -39.80
CA PRO A 655 -2.21 38.06 -38.71
C PRO A 655 -3.49 37.75 -37.93
N LEU A 656 -3.76 36.46 -37.69
CA LEU A 656 -4.84 35.97 -36.83
C LEU A 656 -4.53 36.35 -35.37
N THR A 657 -4.71 37.63 -35.08
CA THR A 657 -4.11 38.36 -33.96
C THR A 657 -4.65 37.96 -32.59
N ASN A 658 -5.61 37.04 -32.56
CA ASN A 658 -6.15 36.44 -31.35
C ASN A 658 -5.27 35.29 -30.82
N ASN A 659 -4.44 34.65 -31.64
CA ASN A 659 -3.56 33.56 -31.20
C ASN A 659 -2.33 33.35 -32.13
N PRO A 660 -1.29 34.20 -32.09
CA PRO A 660 -0.04 33.96 -32.80
C PRO A 660 0.75 32.82 -32.14
N ALA A 661 1.00 31.74 -32.88
CA ALA A 661 1.62 30.52 -32.35
C ALA A 661 3.08 30.79 -31.96
N THR A 662 3.37 30.68 -30.67
CA THR A 662 4.70 30.91 -30.10
C THR A 662 5.51 29.62 -30.17
N LEU A 663 6.75 29.68 -30.68
CA LEU A 663 7.58 28.49 -30.83
C LEU A 663 8.19 28.05 -29.49
N THR A 664 8.09 26.75 -29.21
CA THR A 664 8.75 26.10 -28.07
C THR A 664 10.17 25.64 -28.47
N PRO A 665 11.21 25.81 -27.62
CA PRO A 665 12.55 25.33 -27.90
C PRO A 665 12.61 23.84 -28.25
N ASN A 666 13.35 23.47 -29.29
CA ASN A 666 13.56 22.11 -29.79
C ASN A 666 12.32 21.34 -30.26
N VAL A 667 11.12 21.90 -30.16
CA VAL A 667 9.89 21.32 -30.72
C VAL A 667 9.83 21.64 -32.22
N PRO A 668 9.56 20.65 -33.10
CA PRO A 668 9.38 20.91 -34.52
C PRO A 668 8.04 21.61 -34.79
N PHE A 669 8.01 22.44 -35.83
CA PHE A 669 6.78 22.81 -36.52
C PHE A 669 6.88 22.42 -37.99
N TYR A 670 5.75 22.02 -38.57
CA TYR A 670 5.64 21.53 -39.93
C TYR A 670 4.64 22.37 -40.71
N PHE A 671 5.08 22.92 -41.84
CA PHE A 671 4.28 23.77 -42.73
C PHE A 671 4.20 23.11 -44.12
N THR A 672 3.00 22.90 -44.63
CA THR A 672 2.79 22.20 -45.91
C THR A 672 1.64 22.77 -46.74
N THR A 673 1.70 22.49 -48.04
CA THR A 673 0.60 22.67 -48.98
C THR A 673 0.77 21.73 -50.17
N TYR A 674 -0.31 21.47 -50.90
CA TYR A 674 -0.24 20.80 -52.20
C TYR A 674 -0.08 21.81 -53.33
N PHE A 675 0.74 21.48 -54.33
CA PHE A 675 0.83 22.19 -55.60
C PHE A 675 0.52 21.24 -56.75
N GLN A 676 -0.26 21.68 -57.72
CA GLN A 676 -0.31 21.09 -59.05
C GLN A 676 0.05 22.19 -60.05
N VAL A 677 1.03 21.94 -60.93
CA VAL A 677 1.48 22.94 -61.92
C VAL A 677 1.44 22.30 -63.30
N ASN A 678 0.59 22.82 -64.20
CA ASN A 678 0.49 22.37 -65.58
C ASN A 678 1.42 23.16 -66.52
N GLY A 679 1.69 24.43 -66.21
CA GLY A 679 2.61 25.26 -66.99
C GLY A 679 2.94 26.62 -66.37
N PHE A 680 4.12 27.15 -66.72
CA PHE A 680 4.50 28.54 -66.41
C PHE A 680 4.45 29.42 -67.66
N GLY A 681 4.25 30.73 -67.43
CA GLY A 681 4.28 31.75 -68.47
C GLY A 681 5.63 31.91 -69.17
N THR A 682 5.78 32.90 -70.04
CA THR A 682 7.01 33.09 -70.81
C THR A 682 8.19 33.65 -70.02
N GLY A 683 7.97 34.20 -68.82
CA GLY A 683 9.04 34.83 -68.04
C GLY A 683 10.02 33.82 -67.45
N SER A 684 11.21 34.29 -67.09
CA SER A 684 12.25 33.51 -66.40
C SER A 684 12.21 33.65 -64.88
N GLY A 685 11.31 34.49 -64.35
CA GLY A 685 11.05 34.65 -62.92
C GLY A 685 9.73 34.00 -62.46
N ASP A 686 9.05 33.31 -63.38
CA ASP A 686 7.68 32.83 -63.21
C ASP A 686 7.65 31.70 -62.17
N ARG A 687 6.74 31.82 -61.21
CA ARG A 687 6.70 31.00 -59.98
C ARG A 687 5.41 31.18 -59.20
N ILE A 688 5.13 30.21 -58.34
CA ILE A 688 4.04 30.23 -57.36
C ILE A 688 4.62 29.85 -55.99
N ARG A 689 4.06 30.41 -54.91
CA ARG A 689 4.53 30.18 -53.55
C ARG A 689 3.46 30.40 -52.49
N THR A 690 3.53 29.58 -51.44
CA THR A 690 2.82 29.71 -50.16
C THR A 690 3.86 29.91 -49.07
N ALA A 691 3.62 30.80 -48.11
CA ALA A 691 4.66 31.25 -47.20
C ALA A 691 4.13 31.68 -45.84
N ILE A 692 4.87 31.35 -44.79
CA ILE A 692 4.66 31.87 -43.43
C ILE A 692 5.73 32.89 -43.07
N ARG A 693 5.37 33.88 -42.28
CA ARG A 693 6.31 34.77 -41.59
C ARG A 693 6.52 34.28 -40.16
N ILE A 694 7.78 33.99 -39.84
CA ILE A 694 8.27 33.85 -38.48
C ILE A 694 8.55 35.26 -37.94
N ASP A 695 8.44 35.44 -36.63
CA ASP A 695 8.82 36.65 -35.91
C ASP A 695 8.18 37.91 -36.55
N GLU A 696 6.84 37.93 -36.47
CA GLU A 696 5.98 38.99 -37.03
C GLU A 696 6.34 40.40 -36.52
N ASN A 697 6.98 40.50 -35.36
CA ASN A 697 7.47 41.75 -34.78
C ASN A 697 8.88 42.15 -35.27
N SER A 698 9.65 41.23 -35.84
CA SER A 698 11.03 41.51 -36.29
C SER A 698 11.10 42.20 -37.65
N SER A 699 11.95 43.23 -37.69
CA SER A 699 12.31 44.00 -38.88
C SER A 699 13.17 43.22 -39.88
N ALA A 700 13.68 42.03 -39.52
CA ALA A 700 14.47 41.18 -40.40
C ALA A 700 13.63 40.45 -41.47
N THR A 701 12.31 40.39 -41.32
CA THR A 701 11.37 39.67 -42.21
C THR A 701 11.75 38.20 -42.49
N PRO A 702 11.88 37.32 -41.46
CA PRO A 702 12.20 35.92 -41.66
C PRO A 702 11.00 35.13 -42.21
N TRP A 703 10.80 35.22 -43.51
CA TRP A 703 9.82 34.44 -44.28
C TRP A 703 10.36 33.04 -44.60
N VAL A 704 9.51 32.02 -44.46
CA VAL A 704 9.73 30.66 -44.98
C VAL A 704 8.75 30.45 -46.14
N ARG A 705 9.26 30.11 -47.32
CA ARG A 705 8.47 30.04 -48.56
C ARG A 705 8.61 28.67 -49.21
N LEU A 706 7.50 27.95 -49.36
CA LEU A 706 7.39 26.80 -50.26
C LEU A 706 7.26 27.36 -51.69
N GLN A 707 8.18 27.04 -52.60
CA GLN A 707 8.23 27.67 -53.92
C GLN A 707 8.31 26.65 -55.08
N MET A 708 7.31 26.68 -55.96
CA MET A 708 7.36 26.09 -57.29
C MET A 708 7.77 27.17 -58.29
N ALA A 709 8.87 26.98 -59.02
CA ALA A 709 9.43 27.98 -59.91
C ALA A 709 9.92 27.39 -61.23
N LYS A 710 9.94 28.22 -62.28
CA LYS A 710 10.45 27.82 -63.58
C LYS A 710 11.97 27.61 -63.55
N GLY A 711 12.43 26.43 -63.97
CA GLY A 711 13.85 26.05 -63.96
C GLY A 711 14.06 24.55 -64.18
N GLY A 712 15.32 24.09 -64.07
CA GLY A 712 15.67 22.68 -64.28
C GLY A 712 15.54 22.20 -65.73
N SER A 713 15.66 20.88 -65.93
CA SER A 713 15.49 20.21 -67.22
C SER A 713 14.02 19.89 -67.54
N THR A 714 13.20 19.62 -66.53
CA THR A 714 11.73 19.50 -66.66
C THR A 714 11.06 20.83 -67.01
N GLY A 715 11.64 21.96 -66.60
CA GLY A 715 11.04 23.29 -66.67
C GLY A 715 10.35 23.74 -65.37
N LEU A 716 10.22 22.86 -64.38
CA LEU A 716 9.63 23.10 -63.05
C LEU A 716 10.56 22.58 -61.94
N ILE A 717 10.87 23.45 -60.97
CA ILE A 717 11.65 23.10 -59.78
C ILE A 717 10.95 23.54 -58.48
N ALA A 718 11.07 22.69 -57.46
CA ALA A 718 10.71 22.98 -56.07
C ALA A 718 11.95 23.45 -55.28
N ARG A 719 11.76 24.41 -54.36
CA ARG A 719 12.78 24.90 -53.42
C ARG A 719 12.20 25.69 -52.25
N ILE A 720 12.97 25.84 -51.17
CA ILE A 720 12.63 26.69 -50.03
C ILE A 720 13.22 28.10 -50.21
N GLY A 721 12.49 29.14 -49.83
CA GLY A 721 12.95 30.53 -49.84
C GLY A 721 13.02 31.15 -48.44
N LEU A 722 14.21 31.30 -47.85
CA LEU A 722 14.42 31.79 -46.47
C LEU A 722 14.77 33.30 -46.36
N GLY A 723 13.78 34.19 -46.27
CA GLY A 723 14.01 35.62 -46.01
C GLY A 723 14.57 36.42 -47.21
N ALA A 724 15.89 36.48 -47.38
CA ALA A 724 16.59 37.37 -48.33
C ALA A 724 16.43 37.02 -49.83
N PRO A 725 16.74 37.92 -50.80
CA PRO A 725 16.60 37.62 -52.24
C PRO A 725 17.45 36.46 -52.77
N ALA A 726 18.56 36.14 -52.10
CA ALA A 726 19.46 35.02 -52.46
C ALA A 726 19.06 33.67 -51.83
N SER A 727 18.01 33.63 -50.99
CA SER A 727 17.70 32.53 -50.06
C SER A 727 17.05 31.28 -50.65
N ASN A 728 17.30 30.99 -51.93
CA ASN A 728 16.72 29.82 -52.60
C ASN A 728 17.54 28.57 -52.22
N ASN A 729 17.12 27.89 -51.15
CA ASN A 729 17.80 26.74 -50.58
C ASN A 729 17.14 25.43 -51.04
N GLY A 730 18.00 24.47 -51.43
CA GLY A 730 17.58 23.27 -52.15
C GLY A 730 17.11 23.56 -53.59
N THR A 731 17.07 22.53 -54.42
CA THR A 731 16.43 22.54 -55.75
C THR A 731 16.18 21.09 -56.15
N GLN A 732 14.92 20.75 -56.42
CA GLN A 732 14.51 19.43 -56.93
C GLN A 732 13.64 19.63 -58.17
N GLU A 733 13.87 18.83 -59.21
CA GLU A 733 13.02 18.86 -60.41
C GLU A 733 11.71 18.12 -60.14
N VAL A 734 10.60 18.70 -60.59
CA VAL A 734 9.24 18.16 -60.43
C VAL A 734 8.59 18.09 -61.82
N PRO A 735 7.80 17.04 -62.14
CA PRO A 735 7.05 16.97 -63.40
C PRO A 735 5.86 17.93 -63.41
N PHE A 736 5.50 18.44 -64.60
CA PHE A 736 4.24 19.19 -64.79
C PHE A 736 3.05 18.23 -64.81
N GLY A 737 1.89 18.69 -64.31
CA GLY A 737 0.61 17.98 -64.31
C GLY A 737 0.37 17.07 -63.10
N GLU A 738 1.41 16.68 -62.37
CA GLU A 738 1.28 15.93 -61.12
C GLU A 738 0.99 16.87 -59.94
N THR A 739 0.11 16.43 -59.04
CA THR A 739 -0.02 17.04 -57.71
C THR A 739 1.13 16.54 -56.83
N VAL A 740 1.80 17.45 -56.13
CA VAL A 740 2.78 17.12 -55.10
C VAL A 740 2.52 17.88 -53.80
N GLN A 741 2.59 17.15 -52.70
CA GLN A 741 2.65 17.70 -51.34
C GLN A 741 4.07 18.21 -51.10
N PHE A 742 4.20 19.48 -50.70
CA PHE A 742 5.48 20.11 -50.38
C PHE A 742 5.45 20.54 -48.91
N LEU A 743 6.38 20.04 -48.11
CA LEU A 743 6.39 20.20 -46.66
C LEU A 743 7.77 20.68 -46.19
N VAL A 744 7.79 21.64 -45.27
CA VAL A 744 8.98 22.12 -44.56
C VAL A 744 8.81 21.96 -43.05
N LYS A 745 9.84 21.45 -42.39
CA LYS A 745 10.01 21.32 -40.95
C LYS A 745 10.95 22.43 -40.48
N GLY A 746 10.57 23.14 -39.43
CA GLY A 746 11.42 24.09 -38.72
C GLY A 746 11.61 23.67 -37.27
N VAL A 747 12.82 23.84 -36.71
CA VAL A 747 13.12 23.60 -35.29
C VAL A 747 13.88 24.81 -34.74
N TRP A 748 13.36 25.43 -33.68
CA TRP A 748 14.03 26.56 -33.01
C TRP A 748 14.98 26.06 -31.92
N ASP A 749 16.20 26.61 -31.89
CA ASP A 749 17.26 26.29 -30.91
C ASP A 749 17.01 26.80 -29.49
N GLY A 750 15.90 27.52 -29.25
CA GLY A 750 15.62 28.18 -27.97
C GLY A 750 16.43 29.47 -27.72
N ALA A 751 17.22 29.91 -28.70
CA ALA A 751 18.12 31.05 -28.57
C ALA A 751 17.99 32.07 -29.72
N SER A 752 18.45 31.73 -30.92
CA SER A 752 18.53 32.70 -32.03
C SER A 752 18.51 32.10 -33.45
N SER A 753 18.35 30.79 -33.60
CA SER A 753 18.40 30.10 -34.90
C SER A 753 17.24 29.11 -35.05
N ILE A 754 16.54 29.17 -36.19
CA ILE A 754 15.65 28.10 -36.63
C ILE A 754 16.33 27.34 -37.76
N ALA A 755 16.53 26.04 -37.58
CA ALA A 755 17.02 25.13 -38.62
C ALA A 755 15.83 24.60 -39.44
N TYR A 756 16.03 24.44 -40.76
CA TYR A 756 14.99 24.01 -41.69
C TYR A 756 15.39 22.78 -42.50
N GLU A 757 14.41 21.89 -42.67
CA GLU A 757 14.48 20.69 -43.49
C GLU A 757 13.18 20.60 -44.32
N TRP A 758 13.21 20.03 -45.52
CA TRP A 758 12.02 19.91 -46.36
C TRP A 758 11.98 18.61 -47.14
N THR A 759 10.78 18.24 -47.57
CA THR A 759 10.53 17.07 -48.41
C THR A 759 9.34 17.31 -49.34
N LEU A 760 9.24 16.53 -50.41
CA LEU A 760 8.06 16.50 -51.26
C LEU A 760 7.84 15.11 -51.88
N ALA A 761 6.57 14.78 -52.08
CA ALA A 761 6.11 13.56 -52.74
C ALA A 761 4.70 13.79 -53.32
N PRO A 762 4.18 12.93 -54.22
CA PRO A 762 2.78 12.99 -54.64
C PRO A 762 1.79 12.85 -53.47
N LYS A 763 2.14 12.04 -52.47
CA LYS A 763 1.56 12.00 -51.12
C LYS A 763 2.68 11.62 -50.14
N LEU A 764 2.85 12.37 -49.06
CA LEU A 764 3.75 12.04 -47.95
C LEU A 764 3.09 11.02 -47.01
N THR A 765 3.88 10.36 -46.17
CA THR A 765 3.38 9.43 -45.15
C THR A 765 4.14 9.64 -43.84
N GLU A 766 3.58 9.13 -42.74
CA GLU A 766 4.16 9.19 -41.40
C GLU A 766 5.55 8.54 -41.33
N GLY A 767 5.83 7.56 -42.20
CA GLY A 767 7.13 6.89 -42.31
C GLY A 767 8.16 7.59 -43.21
N GLU A 768 7.89 8.79 -43.73
CA GLU A 768 8.81 9.47 -44.64
C GLU A 768 10.04 10.03 -43.90
N THR A 769 11.21 9.53 -44.30
CA THR A 769 12.51 9.82 -43.66
C THR A 769 13.47 10.56 -44.58
N SER A 770 13.06 10.87 -45.82
CA SER A 770 13.85 11.55 -46.84
C SER A 770 13.72 13.08 -46.71
N TRP A 771 14.63 13.71 -45.96
CA TRP A 771 14.63 15.15 -45.72
C TRP A 771 15.84 15.86 -46.36
N VAL A 772 15.59 16.98 -47.02
CA VAL A 772 16.60 17.86 -47.63
C VAL A 772 16.84 19.06 -46.71
N ASN A 773 18.08 19.29 -46.29
CA ASN A 773 18.41 20.44 -45.45
C ASN A 773 18.27 21.76 -46.24
N ALA A 774 17.64 22.78 -45.64
CA ALA A 774 17.44 24.11 -46.22
C ALA A 774 18.28 25.21 -45.54
N GLY A 775 19.19 24.87 -44.63
CA GLY A 775 19.93 25.83 -43.81
C GLY A 775 19.11 26.36 -42.64
N SER A 776 19.42 27.58 -42.19
CA SER A 776 18.76 28.21 -41.03
C SER A 776 18.44 29.69 -41.24
N GLN A 777 17.61 30.24 -40.33
CA GLN A 777 17.37 31.68 -40.20
C GLN A 777 17.68 32.15 -38.79
N THR A 778 18.24 33.36 -38.67
CA THR A 778 18.36 34.05 -37.39
C THR A 778 17.02 34.68 -36.99
N VAL A 779 16.66 34.54 -35.72
CA VAL A 779 15.41 35.04 -35.10
C VAL A 779 15.72 35.79 -33.79
N SER A 780 14.74 36.52 -33.25
CA SER A 780 14.93 37.38 -32.08
C SER A 780 13.87 37.17 -30.99
N GLY A 781 14.30 37.03 -29.74
CA GLY A 781 13.39 36.71 -28.62
C GLY A 781 12.76 35.33 -28.79
N THR A 782 11.56 35.14 -28.25
CA THR A 782 10.74 33.94 -28.52
C THR A 782 10.02 34.13 -29.85
N PRO A 783 10.32 33.35 -30.92
CA PRO A 783 9.73 33.58 -32.23
C PRO A 783 8.26 33.18 -32.25
N GLN A 784 7.45 33.93 -32.99
CA GLN A 784 6.02 33.65 -33.17
C GLN A 784 5.69 33.53 -34.66
N ILE A 785 4.94 32.49 -35.04
CA ILE A 785 4.35 32.36 -36.37
C ILE A 785 3.02 33.09 -36.37
N GLY A 786 2.88 34.10 -37.23
CA GLY A 786 1.75 35.03 -37.15
C GLY A 786 1.07 35.40 -38.46
N ARG A 787 1.66 35.14 -39.63
CA ARG A 787 1.17 35.66 -40.92
C ARG A 787 1.39 34.64 -42.05
N LEU A 788 0.36 34.38 -42.85
CA LEU A 788 0.43 33.59 -44.09
C LEU A 788 0.40 34.52 -45.31
N PHE A 789 1.05 34.13 -46.39
CA PHE A 789 1.16 34.88 -47.64
C PHE A 789 1.18 33.96 -48.86
N ILE A 790 0.33 34.25 -49.85
CA ILE A 790 0.12 33.41 -51.04
C ILE A 790 0.32 34.27 -52.31
N SER A 791 1.13 33.80 -53.26
CA SER A 791 1.41 34.59 -54.48
C SER A 791 1.88 33.80 -55.70
N SER A 792 1.61 34.38 -56.87
CA SER A 792 2.05 33.95 -58.20
C SER A 792 2.69 35.14 -58.93
N VAL A 793 3.76 34.87 -59.68
CA VAL A 793 4.42 35.84 -60.57
C VAL A 793 4.45 35.26 -61.99
N GLY A 794 3.99 36.04 -62.97
CA GLY A 794 3.81 35.60 -64.35
C GLY A 794 2.33 35.40 -64.70
N THR A 795 2.07 34.44 -65.58
CA THR A 795 0.73 33.90 -65.90
C THR A 795 0.88 32.38 -65.93
N ASN A 796 0.35 31.69 -64.94
CA ASN A 796 0.77 30.33 -64.61
C ASN A 796 -0.46 29.41 -64.50
N ASP A 797 -0.44 28.29 -65.20
CA ASP A 797 -1.50 27.28 -65.18
C ASP A 797 -1.19 26.28 -64.06
N ALA A 798 -1.84 26.46 -62.91
CA ALA A 798 -1.53 25.78 -61.66
C ALA A 798 -2.54 26.07 -60.55
N SER A 799 -2.61 25.14 -59.59
CA SER A 799 -3.45 25.23 -58.39
C SER A 799 -2.67 24.98 -57.10
N ILE A 800 -3.19 25.47 -55.97
CA ILE A 800 -2.70 25.21 -54.61
C ILE A 800 -3.84 24.60 -53.76
N GLY A 801 -3.59 23.47 -53.12
CA GLY A 801 -4.53 22.79 -52.20
C GLY A 801 -4.47 23.35 -50.77
N PRO A 802 -5.11 22.70 -49.78
CA PRO A 802 -5.12 23.13 -48.38
C PRO A 802 -3.72 23.43 -47.81
N VAL A 803 -3.67 24.39 -46.88
CA VAL A 803 -2.43 24.88 -46.26
C VAL A 803 -2.45 24.53 -44.76
N ARG A 804 -1.51 23.69 -44.31
CA ARG A 804 -1.49 23.20 -42.92
C ARG A 804 -0.22 23.59 -42.18
N LEU A 805 -0.37 23.86 -40.89
CA LEU A 805 0.69 24.14 -39.93
C LEU A 805 0.40 23.36 -38.64
N SER A 806 1.35 22.57 -38.13
CA SER A 806 1.20 21.79 -36.90
C SER A 806 2.54 21.55 -36.19
N THR A 807 2.52 21.24 -34.89
CA THR A 807 3.65 20.63 -34.15
C THR A 807 3.73 19.12 -34.40
N ASP A 808 2.60 18.48 -34.69
CA ASP A 808 2.48 17.07 -35.02
C ASP A 808 2.68 16.85 -36.53
N TYR A 809 3.52 15.87 -36.87
CA TYR A 809 3.78 15.47 -38.25
C TYR A 809 2.59 14.74 -38.89
N THR A 810 1.80 13.96 -38.12
CA THR A 810 0.71 13.14 -38.66
C THR A 810 -0.37 14.02 -39.32
N GLN A 811 -0.80 15.08 -38.60
CA GLN A 811 -1.81 16.08 -38.99
C GLN A 811 -1.51 16.79 -40.34
N VAL A 812 -0.24 16.81 -40.75
CA VAL A 812 0.21 17.47 -41.98
C VAL A 812 0.57 16.50 -43.11
N VAL A 813 0.64 15.19 -42.88
CA VAL A 813 0.90 14.17 -43.93
C VAL A 813 -0.25 13.21 -44.20
N THR A 814 -1.12 12.98 -43.23
CA THR A 814 -2.39 12.28 -43.45
C THR A 814 -3.40 13.24 -44.09
N GLU A 815 -4.26 12.71 -44.97
CA GLU A 815 -5.45 13.45 -45.44
C GLU A 815 -6.69 13.11 -44.61
N ASP A 816 -6.54 12.15 -43.73
CA ASP A 816 -7.44 11.79 -42.67
C ASP A 816 -7.39 12.91 -41.61
N LEU A 817 -7.95 14.07 -41.95
CA LEU A 817 -8.51 14.97 -40.95
C LEU A 817 -9.45 14.12 -40.12
N ILE A 818 -9.02 13.80 -38.91
CA ILE A 818 -9.75 12.92 -38.01
C ILE A 818 -10.99 13.69 -37.58
N SER A 819 -12.08 13.54 -38.35
CA SER A 819 -13.39 13.45 -37.74
C SER A 819 -13.28 12.26 -36.81
N VAL A 820 -12.97 12.53 -35.54
CA VAL A 820 -13.06 11.51 -34.50
C VAL A 820 -14.46 10.94 -34.67
N PRO A 821 -14.62 9.63 -34.92
CA PRO A 821 -15.93 9.03 -34.88
C PRO A 821 -16.33 9.12 -33.40
N LEU A 822 -16.99 10.23 -33.06
CA LEU A 822 -17.32 10.62 -31.70
C LEU A 822 -17.85 9.38 -30.99
N LEU A 823 -17.31 9.08 -29.82
CA LEU A 823 -17.51 7.80 -29.17
C LEU A 823 -19.00 7.59 -28.92
N SER A 824 -19.60 6.64 -29.65
CA SER A 824 -21.03 6.30 -29.58
C SER A 824 -21.37 5.38 -28.40
N GLY A 825 -20.51 5.35 -27.37
CA GLY A 825 -20.71 4.57 -26.16
C GLY A 825 -21.68 5.29 -25.24
N ASN A 826 -22.76 4.62 -24.85
CA ASN A 826 -23.80 5.17 -23.96
C ASN A 826 -24.24 4.13 -22.91
N ALA A 827 -23.33 3.24 -22.50
CA ALA A 827 -23.60 2.28 -21.44
C ALA A 827 -23.33 2.86 -20.05
N ILE A 828 -24.02 2.32 -19.05
CA ILE A 828 -23.57 2.32 -17.66
C ILE A 828 -22.76 1.02 -17.49
N GLU A 829 -21.49 1.13 -17.09
CA GLU A 829 -20.53 0.01 -17.09
C GLU A 829 -20.30 -0.58 -15.70
N SER A 830 -20.53 0.23 -14.66
CA SER A 830 -20.65 -0.21 -13.26
C SER A 830 -21.71 0.63 -12.56
N PHE A 831 -22.38 0.08 -11.55
CA PHE A 831 -23.35 0.81 -10.73
C PHE A 831 -23.40 0.19 -9.34
N THR A 832 -23.24 1.00 -8.30
CA THR A 832 -23.24 0.55 -6.90
C THR A 832 -23.98 1.51 -5.97
N LEU A 833 -24.46 0.95 -4.86
CA LEU A 833 -25.03 1.67 -3.72
C LEU A 833 -24.27 1.26 -2.45
N ALA A 834 -24.05 2.19 -1.53
CA ALA A 834 -23.34 1.93 -0.27
C ALA A 834 -24.05 0.87 0.61
N GLU A 835 -25.37 0.76 0.50
CA GLU A 835 -26.22 -0.19 1.23
C GLU A 835 -26.68 -1.37 0.34
N GLN A 836 -25.93 -1.81 -0.67
CA GLN A 836 -26.34 -2.99 -1.47
C GLN A 836 -25.97 -4.31 -0.77
N ILE A 837 -26.86 -5.32 -0.81
CA ILE A 837 -26.56 -6.66 -0.26
C ILE A 837 -25.87 -7.60 -1.25
N GLU A 838 -25.99 -7.33 -2.55
CA GLU A 838 -25.27 -8.01 -3.63
C GLU A 838 -24.84 -6.98 -4.69
N ALA A 839 -23.96 -7.38 -5.61
CA ALA A 839 -23.54 -6.52 -6.72
C ALA A 839 -24.73 -6.25 -7.67
N GLY A 840 -24.94 -4.99 -8.05
CA GLY A 840 -26.01 -4.58 -8.95
C GLY A 840 -25.98 -5.33 -10.29
N SER A 841 -27.12 -5.90 -10.68
CA SER A 841 -27.25 -6.63 -11.94
C SER A 841 -27.49 -5.65 -13.08
N ILE A 842 -26.49 -5.48 -13.95
CA ILE A 842 -26.55 -4.62 -15.14
C ILE A 842 -26.93 -5.48 -16.35
N ASP A 843 -28.12 -5.24 -16.92
CA ASP A 843 -28.58 -5.83 -18.18
C ASP A 843 -28.41 -4.81 -19.31
N SER A 844 -27.41 -5.04 -20.16
CA SER A 844 -27.08 -4.21 -21.32
C SER A 844 -27.81 -4.57 -22.61
N GLU A 845 -28.66 -5.61 -22.62
CA GLU A 845 -29.57 -5.92 -23.73
C GLU A 845 -30.93 -5.21 -23.53
N ASN A 846 -31.37 -5.07 -22.27
CA ASN A 846 -32.62 -4.39 -21.89
C ASN A 846 -32.41 -2.97 -21.33
N PHE A 847 -31.16 -2.51 -21.16
CA PHE A 847 -30.79 -1.22 -20.57
C PHE A 847 -31.41 -0.98 -19.19
N SER A 848 -31.24 -1.96 -18.30
CA SER A 848 -31.82 -1.93 -16.96
C SER A 848 -30.81 -2.37 -15.90
N ILE A 849 -30.89 -1.77 -14.71
CA ILE A 849 -30.06 -2.13 -13.56
C ILE A 849 -30.98 -2.49 -12.40
N ALA A 850 -30.76 -3.66 -11.80
CA ALA A 850 -31.47 -4.11 -10.60
C ALA A 850 -30.50 -4.19 -9.42
N VAL A 851 -30.81 -3.49 -8.32
CA VAL A 851 -30.00 -3.51 -7.09
C VAL A 851 -30.90 -3.87 -5.90
N GLN A 852 -30.41 -4.72 -5.00
CA GLN A 852 -31.13 -5.08 -3.78
C GLN A 852 -30.43 -4.49 -2.55
N VAL A 853 -31.22 -3.92 -1.63
CA VAL A 853 -30.77 -3.28 -0.38
C VAL A 853 -31.42 -3.98 0.83
N PRO A 854 -30.86 -3.86 2.06
CA PRO A 854 -31.41 -4.48 3.27
C PRO A 854 -32.88 -4.17 3.52
N PHE A 855 -33.54 -5.05 4.27
CA PHE A 855 -34.82 -4.72 4.87
C PHE A 855 -34.67 -3.53 5.81
N GLY A 856 -35.46 -2.48 5.60
CA GLY A 856 -35.47 -1.26 6.41
C GLY A 856 -34.71 -0.07 5.83
N THR A 857 -33.89 -0.24 4.78
CA THR A 857 -33.29 0.87 4.02
C THR A 857 -34.40 1.78 3.44
N ASP A 858 -34.25 3.10 3.60
CA ASP A 858 -35.14 4.09 2.99
C ASP A 858 -34.67 4.39 1.55
N PRO A 859 -35.41 4.00 0.50
CA PRO A 859 -35.00 4.24 -0.87
C PRO A 859 -35.14 5.72 -1.30
N GLY A 860 -35.73 6.60 -0.48
CA GLY A 860 -36.10 7.97 -0.86
C GLY A 860 -34.95 8.97 -1.05
N SER A 861 -33.70 8.61 -0.74
CA SER A 861 -32.54 9.51 -0.87
C SER A 861 -31.19 8.77 -0.97
N LEU A 862 -31.12 7.69 -1.75
CA LEU A 862 -29.88 6.91 -1.90
C LEU A 862 -28.90 7.58 -2.87
N ILE A 863 -27.59 7.46 -2.61
CA ILE A 863 -26.52 8.03 -3.44
C ILE A 863 -25.82 6.89 -4.20
N PRO A 864 -26.06 6.75 -5.51
CA PRO A 864 -25.37 5.77 -6.35
C PRO A 864 -24.07 6.33 -6.93
N THR A 865 -23.08 5.46 -7.07
CA THR A 865 -21.88 5.71 -7.87
C THR A 865 -21.83 4.74 -9.04
N PHE A 866 -21.47 5.24 -10.20
CA PHE A 866 -21.45 4.50 -11.46
C PHE A 866 -20.41 5.06 -12.43
N THR A 867 -19.94 4.18 -13.33
CA THR A 867 -19.11 4.55 -14.48
C THR A 867 -19.91 4.44 -15.78
N LEU A 868 -19.50 5.20 -16.78
CA LEU A 868 -20.10 5.24 -18.11
C LEU A 868 -19.06 4.84 -19.15
N SER A 869 -19.51 4.54 -20.37
CA SER A 869 -18.61 4.40 -21.51
C SER A 869 -17.78 5.65 -21.77
N GLU A 870 -16.60 5.45 -22.36
CA GLU A 870 -15.63 6.49 -22.72
C GLU A 870 -16.31 7.65 -23.50
N GLY A 871 -16.07 8.89 -23.06
CA GLY A 871 -16.66 10.11 -23.63
C GLY A 871 -18.13 10.39 -23.25
N ALA A 872 -18.81 9.49 -22.55
CA ALA A 872 -20.23 9.64 -22.21
C ALA A 872 -20.49 10.48 -20.95
N THR A 873 -21.70 11.06 -20.88
CA THR A 873 -22.23 11.81 -19.73
C THR A 873 -23.59 11.26 -19.33
N ALA A 874 -24.02 11.44 -18.07
CA ALA A 874 -25.33 11.00 -17.61
C ALA A 874 -26.12 12.12 -16.90
N GLN A 875 -27.44 11.98 -16.91
CA GLN A 875 -28.39 12.72 -16.07
C GLN A 875 -29.41 11.75 -15.47
N PRO A 876 -29.56 11.61 -14.14
CA PRO A 876 -28.77 12.24 -13.07
C PRO A 876 -27.26 11.92 -13.12
N VAL A 877 -26.43 12.66 -12.36
CA VAL A 877 -24.97 12.42 -12.34
C VAL A 877 -24.55 11.39 -11.28
N SER A 878 -23.36 10.81 -11.47
CA SER A 878 -22.74 9.89 -10.50
C SER A 878 -22.46 10.63 -9.19
N GLY A 879 -22.89 10.06 -8.05
CA GLY A 879 -22.82 10.70 -6.73
C GLY A 879 -23.98 11.65 -6.39
N GLU A 880 -25.02 11.77 -7.22
CA GLU A 880 -26.21 12.59 -6.92
C GLU A 880 -27.32 11.76 -6.25
N ALA A 881 -27.81 12.21 -5.09
CA ALA A 881 -28.87 11.51 -4.34
C ALA A 881 -30.19 11.43 -5.11
N GLN A 882 -30.77 10.23 -5.24
CA GLN A 882 -32.05 9.97 -5.93
C GLN A 882 -33.07 9.25 -5.05
N ASP A 883 -34.35 9.44 -5.38
CA ASP A 883 -35.49 8.74 -4.81
C ASP A 883 -35.81 7.49 -5.64
N PHE A 884 -35.46 6.32 -5.11
CA PHE A 884 -35.73 5.01 -5.72
C PHE A 884 -37.00 4.33 -5.17
N THR A 885 -37.94 5.06 -4.57
CA THR A 885 -39.28 4.51 -4.24
C THR A 885 -40.02 4.01 -5.49
N ASN A 886 -39.59 4.48 -6.67
CA ASN A 886 -39.98 4.01 -8.00
C ASN A 886 -38.70 3.89 -8.85
N PRO A 887 -38.70 3.13 -9.97
CA PRO A 887 -37.54 3.08 -10.87
C PRO A 887 -37.15 4.46 -11.43
N VAL A 888 -35.84 4.72 -11.52
CA VAL A 888 -35.25 6.00 -11.96
C VAL A 888 -34.64 5.83 -13.35
N GLU A 889 -34.93 6.77 -14.25
CA GLU A 889 -34.36 6.80 -15.61
C GLU A 889 -33.04 7.62 -15.62
N TYR A 890 -31.95 6.96 -16.00
CA TYR A 890 -30.65 7.59 -16.25
C TYR A 890 -30.45 7.78 -17.76
N THR A 891 -30.39 9.04 -18.18
CA THR A 891 -30.17 9.42 -19.59
C THR A 891 -28.67 9.52 -19.86
N VAL A 892 -28.07 8.49 -20.46
CA VAL A 892 -26.67 8.50 -20.87
C VAL A 892 -26.55 9.05 -22.28
N THR A 893 -25.76 10.11 -22.44
CA THR A 893 -25.47 10.78 -23.72
C THR A 893 -24.01 10.52 -24.09
N ALA A 894 -23.81 9.84 -25.21
CA ALA A 894 -22.52 9.56 -25.82
C ALA A 894 -21.87 10.84 -26.40
N GLU A 895 -20.58 10.78 -26.75
CA GLU A 895 -19.86 11.90 -27.36
C GLU A 895 -20.45 12.26 -28.75
N ASP A 896 -20.99 11.29 -29.50
CA ASP A 896 -21.69 11.53 -30.78
C ASP A 896 -23.08 12.16 -30.64
N GLY A 897 -23.54 12.39 -29.40
CA GLY A 897 -24.88 12.86 -29.10
C GLY A 897 -25.96 11.79 -29.27
N SER A 898 -25.60 10.51 -29.49
CA SER A 898 -26.54 9.41 -29.29
C SER A 898 -26.89 9.28 -27.81
N VAL A 899 -28.13 8.87 -27.53
CA VAL A 899 -28.68 8.83 -26.17
C VAL A 899 -29.27 7.46 -25.91
N GLN A 900 -28.90 6.86 -24.78
CA GLN A 900 -29.50 5.65 -24.25
C GLN A 900 -30.08 5.94 -22.86
N VAL A 901 -31.33 5.56 -22.64
CA VAL A 901 -31.97 5.64 -21.33
C VAL A 901 -31.81 4.29 -20.63
N TRP A 902 -31.34 4.33 -19.39
CA TRP A 902 -31.17 3.18 -18.51
C TRP A 902 -32.18 3.23 -17.37
N THR A 903 -32.88 2.13 -17.10
CA THR A 903 -33.86 2.05 -16.01
C THR A 903 -33.24 1.39 -14.77
N VAL A 904 -32.98 2.16 -13.73
CA VAL A 904 -32.47 1.65 -12.44
C VAL A 904 -33.63 1.36 -11.50
N SER A 905 -33.69 0.14 -10.97
CA SER A 905 -34.68 -0.30 -10.00
C SER A 905 -33.98 -0.79 -8.72
N VAL A 906 -34.35 -0.20 -7.58
CA VAL A 906 -33.90 -0.68 -6.26
C VAL A 906 -35.03 -1.45 -5.59
N THR A 907 -34.71 -2.62 -5.02
CA THR A 907 -35.66 -3.41 -4.22
C THR A 907 -35.17 -3.53 -2.78
N VAL A 908 -35.99 -3.09 -1.83
CA VAL A 908 -35.80 -3.36 -0.40
C VAL A 908 -36.11 -4.84 -0.14
N ALA A 909 -35.20 -5.56 0.54
CA ALA A 909 -35.39 -6.97 0.85
C ALA A 909 -36.60 -7.22 1.77
N SER A 910 -37.21 -8.40 1.67
CA SER A 910 -38.33 -8.79 2.56
C SER A 910 -37.82 -9.12 3.95
N GLY A 911 -38.38 -8.49 4.99
CA GLY A 911 -38.06 -8.80 6.38
C GLY A 911 -38.78 -10.05 6.87
N PHE A 912 -38.05 -10.96 7.52
CA PHE A 912 -38.65 -12.04 8.31
C PHE A 912 -39.20 -11.45 9.62
N THR A 913 -40.41 -11.86 10.03
CA THR A 913 -41.05 -11.35 11.25
C THR A 913 -41.79 -12.47 11.97
N ALA A 914 -41.47 -12.68 13.25
CA ALA A 914 -42.03 -13.74 14.07
C ALA A 914 -42.57 -13.18 15.40
N ASN A 915 -43.89 -12.94 15.46
CA ASN A 915 -44.57 -12.46 16.66
C ASN A 915 -45.17 -13.64 17.43
N ILE A 916 -44.61 -14.01 18.58
CA ILE A 916 -45.06 -15.15 19.39
C ILE A 916 -45.67 -14.65 20.72
N ASN A 917 -46.94 -14.98 20.99
CA ASN A 917 -47.57 -14.70 22.28
C ASN A 917 -47.54 -15.95 23.17
N PHE A 918 -46.91 -15.83 24.33
CA PHE A 918 -46.88 -16.86 25.36
C PHE A 918 -48.16 -16.77 26.21
N GLN A 919 -48.96 -17.84 26.25
CA GLN A 919 -50.30 -17.82 26.86
C GLN A 919 -50.79 -19.21 27.26
N ASP A 920 -52.01 -19.33 27.81
CA ASP A 920 -52.70 -20.61 27.89
C ASP A 920 -53.28 -21.04 26.53
N LYS A 921 -53.53 -22.34 26.38
CA LYS A 921 -54.03 -22.99 25.15
C LYS A 921 -55.37 -22.45 24.64
N THR A 922 -56.22 -21.91 25.51
CA THR A 922 -57.62 -21.56 25.20
C THR A 922 -57.85 -20.07 24.96
N THR A 923 -56.88 -19.23 25.30
CA THR A 923 -56.90 -17.80 25.00
C THR A 923 -56.73 -17.56 23.49
N ILE A 924 -57.33 -16.49 22.96
CA ILE A 924 -57.15 -16.05 21.57
C ILE A 924 -55.99 -15.02 21.59
N PRO A 925 -54.92 -15.20 20.79
CA PRO A 925 -53.77 -14.30 20.85
C PRO A 925 -54.11 -12.87 20.38
N PRO A 926 -53.25 -11.88 20.72
CA PRO A 926 -53.27 -10.56 20.13
C PRO A 926 -53.20 -10.59 18.59
N THR A 927 -53.71 -9.52 17.97
CA THR A 927 -53.76 -9.39 16.51
C THR A 927 -52.35 -9.40 15.92
N GLY A 928 -52.06 -10.36 15.04
CA GLY A 928 -50.74 -10.51 14.41
C GLY A 928 -49.73 -11.36 15.19
N TYR A 929 -50.13 -11.99 16.29
CA TYR A 929 -49.30 -12.92 17.07
C TYR A 929 -49.73 -14.39 16.89
N LEU A 930 -48.76 -15.29 16.85
CA LEU A 930 -48.94 -16.74 16.97
C LEU A 930 -49.01 -17.16 18.45
N VAL A 931 -49.31 -18.43 18.72
CA VAL A 931 -49.52 -18.97 20.06
C VAL A 931 -48.40 -19.92 20.48
N ASP A 932 -47.80 -19.68 21.65
CA ASP A 932 -47.09 -20.71 22.40
C ASP A 932 -47.74 -20.90 23.79
N TYR A 933 -47.89 -22.16 24.21
CA TYR A 933 -48.49 -22.56 25.48
C TYR A 933 -47.69 -23.65 26.21
N GLY A 934 -46.39 -23.76 25.89
CA GLY A 934 -45.47 -24.76 26.43
C GLY A 934 -45.21 -25.96 25.52
N LYS A 935 -45.35 -25.82 24.18
CA LYS A 935 -45.24 -26.96 23.26
C LYS A 935 -43.81 -27.24 22.80
N GLN A 936 -43.50 -28.51 22.57
CA GLN A 936 -42.19 -28.94 22.09
C GLN A 936 -41.77 -28.23 20.79
N PHE A 937 -40.49 -27.94 20.66
CA PHE A 937 -39.89 -27.43 19.42
C PHE A 937 -40.27 -28.29 18.21
N GLY A 938 -40.66 -27.64 17.10
CA GLY A 938 -41.19 -28.32 15.91
C GLY A 938 -42.68 -28.63 15.98
N HIS A 939 -43.43 -28.12 16.96
CA HIS A 939 -44.90 -28.20 16.98
C HIS A 939 -45.57 -27.13 16.11
N ALA A 940 -44.96 -25.96 16.01
CA ALA A 940 -45.43 -24.81 15.24
C ALA A 940 -44.25 -24.14 14.52
N ALA A 941 -44.56 -23.32 13.51
CA ALA A 941 -43.58 -22.67 12.66
C ALA A 941 -44.09 -21.32 12.12
N VAL A 942 -43.17 -20.48 11.63
CA VAL A 942 -43.45 -19.29 10.79
C VAL A 942 -43.08 -19.61 9.35
N ALA A 943 -44.00 -19.44 8.42
CA ALA A 943 -43.75 -19.61 6.99
C ALA A 943 -43.19 -18.31 6.39
N PHE A 944 -41.98 -18.36 5.84
CA PHE A 944 -41.32 -17.23 5.16
C PHE A 944 -40.60 -17.72 3.90
N GLU A 945 -40.81 -17.03 2.77
CA GLU A 945 -40.25 -17.36 1.45
C GLU A 945 -40.40 -18.83 0.99
N GLY A 946 -41.43 -19.53 1.51
CA GLY A 946 -41.71 -20.94 1.21
C GLY A 946 -40.99 -21.95 2.12
N THR A 947 -40.22 -21.48 3.10
CA THR A 947 -39.63 -22.29 4.18
C THR A 947 -40.46 -22.12 5.46
N ASP A 948 -40.75 -23.25 6.14
CA ASP A 948 -41.37 -23.24 7.47
C ASP A 948 -40.25 -23.25 8.54
N TYR A 949 -40.18 -22.21 9.35
CA TYR A 949 -39.18 -22.03 10.42
C TYR A 949 -39.78 -22.41 11.78
N ALA A 950 -39.34 -23.54 12.35
CA ALA A 950 -39.91 -24.13 13.55
C ALA A 950 -39.63 -23.34 14.84
N TYR A 951 -40.53 -23.44 15.83
CA TYR A 951 -40.28 -22.94 17.19
C TYR A 951 -40.85 -23.86 18.29
N GLY A 952 -40.43 -23.61 19.53
CA GLY A 952 -40.98 -24.21 20.74
C GLY A 952 -39.92 -24.62 21.78
N TRP A 953 -40.34 -25.39 22.78
CA TRP A 953 -39.55 -25.70 23.98
C TRP A 953 -38.67 -26.96 23.84
N LYS A 954 -37.47 -26.90 24.45
CA LYS A 954 -36.48 -27.99 24.58
C LYS A 954 -35.98 -28.09 26.02
N LEU A 955 -35.45 -29.25 26.41
CA LEU A 955 -34.74 -29.45 27.68
C LEU A 955 -33.38 -28.74 27.64
N LYS A 956 -33.11 -27.85 28.61
CA LYS A 956 -31.81 -27.15 28.74
C LYS A 956 -30.63 -28.12 28.91
N SER A 957 -30.87 -29.28 29.51
CA SER A 957 -29.82 -30.28 29.82
C SER A 957 -29.28 -31.07 28.63
N ASN A 958 -29.97 -31.10 27.48
CA ASN A 958 -29.54 -31.87 26.30
C ASN A 958 -30.16 -31.45 24.94
N GLY A 959 -30.91 -30.34 24.88
CA GLY A 959 -31.54 -29.86 23.64
C GLY A 959 -32.71 -30.71 23.11
N THR A 960 -33.20 -31.71 23.84
CA THR A 960 -34.32 -32.55 23.37
C THR A 960 -35.64 -31.77 23.41
N PRO A 961 -36.43 -31.70 22.33
CA PRO A 961 -37.76 -31.09 22.33
C PRO A 961 -38.68 -31.70 23.40
N ILE A 962 -39.42 -30.87 24.13
CA ILE A 962 -40.26 -31.31 25.26
C ILE A 962 -41.60 -30.58 25.33
N ASP A 963 -42.69 -31.33 25.50
CA ASP A 963 -44.01 -30.79 25.76
C ASP A 963 -44.17 -30.50 27.27
N ALA A 964 -44.29 -29.22 27.60
CA ALA A 964 -44.58 -28.68 28.92
C ALA A 964 -45.99 -28.07 29.03
N SER A 965 -46.85 -28.23 28.01
CA SER A 965 -48.24 -27.79 28.02
C SER A 965 -49.12 -28.58 28.99
N ASP A 966 -50.38 -28.17 29.14
CA ASP A 966 -51.40 -28.85 29.93
C ASP A 966 -51.77 -30.25 29.38
N GLU A 967 -51.42 -30.52 28.12
CA GLU A 967 -51.62 -31.83 27.48
C GLU A 967 -50.55 -32.86 27.83
N ALA A 968 -49.40 -32.43 28.37
CA ALA A 968 -48.29 -33.32 28.66
C ALA A 968 -48.60 -34.25 29.86
N ALA A 969 -48.06 -35.48 29.82
CA ALA A 969 -48.34 -36.49 30.83
C ALA A 969 -47.95 -36.02 32.24
N ASN A 970 -48.85 -36.22 33.21
CA ASN A 970 -48.75 -35.74 34.60
C ASN A 970 -48.64 -34.22 34.78
N ASN A 971 -48.94 -33.42 33.74
CA ASN A 971 -48.71 -31.97 33.72
C ASN A 971 -50.00 -31.13 33.65
N SER A 972 -51.13 -31.59 34.19
CA SER A 972 -52.49 -31.09 33.91
C SER A 972 -52.79 -29.60 34.19
N ASN A 973 -51.84 -28.83 34.71
CA ASN A 973 -51.94 -27.38 34.89
C ASN A 973 -51.14 -26.61 33.83
N GLY A 974 -50.31 -27.27 33.03
CA GLY A 974 -49.43 -26.68 32.02
C GLY A 974 -48.46 -25.63 32.55
N VAL A 975 -47.84 -24.91 31.61
CA VAL A 975 -47.05 -23.71 31.88
C VAL A 975 -47.75 -22.42 31.40
N GLY A 976 -48.50 -22.48 30.29
CA GLY A 976 -49.26 -21.34 29.77
C GLY A 976 -50.28 -20.74 30.74
N ARG A 977 -50.39 -19.40 30.78
CA ARG A 977 -51.27 -18.64 31.67
C ARG A 977 -51.97 -17.50 30.93
N ASN A 978 -53.19 -17.20 31.39
CA ASN A 978 -53.83 -15.91 31.26
C ASN A 978 -54.08 -15.38 32.67
N ARG A 979 -53.54 -14.20 32.98
CA ARG A 979 -53.57 -13.56 34.30
C ARG A 979 -54.54 -12.37 34.37
N ILE A 980 -55.20 -12.01 33.26
CA ILE A 980 -56.07 -10.83 33.22
C ILE A 980 -57.28 -11.04 34.14
N VAL A 981 -57.35 -10.25 35.21
CA VAL A 981 -58.43 -10.28 36.21
C VAL A 981 -59.72 -9.62 35.67
N ALA A 982 -59.59 -8.77 34.65
CA ALA A 982 -60.70 -8.22 33.87
C ALA A 982 -61.14 -9.19 32.74
N SER A 983 -62.12 -8.79 31.92
CA SER A 983 -62.49 -9.57 30.73
C SER A 983 -61.41 -9.43 29.65
N TYR A 984 -60.68 -10.51 29.36
CA TYR A 984 -59.64 -10.56 28.31
C TYR A 984 -60.11 -10.00 26.95
N ALA A 985 -61.35 -10.29 26.55
CA ALA A 985 -61.95 -9.79 25.32
C ALA A 985 -62.19 -8.25 25.29
N GLY A 986 -62.04 -7.57 26.42
CA GLY A 986 -62.13 -6.10 26.54
C GLY A 986 -60.81 -5.43 26.95
N ALA A 987 -59.70 -6.19 27.01
CA ALA A 987 -58.37 -5.65 27.22
C ALA A 987 -57.79 -5.10 25.89
N SER A 988 -56.90 -4.10 25.98
CA SER A 988 -56.09 -3.66 24.83
C SER A 988 -55.07 -4.72 24.41
N GLU A 989 -54.54 -4.67 23.18
CA GLU A 989 -53.53 -5.65 22.72
C GLU A 989 -52.28 -5.64 23.61
N GLN A 990 -51.85 -4.47 24.09
CA GLN A 990 -50.76 -4.33 25.06
C GLN A 990 -51.06 -5.06 26.37
N GLN A 991 -52.24 -4.84 26.96
CA GLN A 991 -52.69 -5.53 28.17
C GLN A 991 -52.88 -7.04 27.96
N LYS A 992 -53.06 -7.51 26.73
CA LYS A 992 -53.10 -8.93 26.39
C LYS A 992 -51.69 -9.53 26.40
N LEU A 993 -50.72 -8.88 25.76
CA LEU A 993 -49.30 -9.26 25.78
C LEU A 993 -48.74 -9.27 27.21
N GLU A 994 -49.00 -8.23 28.01
CA GLU A 994 -48.61 -8.14 29.42
C GLU A 994 -49.39 -9.12 30.32
N GLY A 995 -50.60 -9.51 29.91
CA GLY A 995 -51.56 -10.29 30.69
C GLY A 995 -51.53 -11.80 30.43
N THR A 996 -50.82 -12.26 29.40
CA THR A 996 -50.58 -13.68 29.12
C THR A 996 -49.09 -13.98 29.17
N LEU A 997 -48.75 -15.15 29.70
CA LEU A 997 -47.36 -15.57 29.84
C LEU A 997 -47.25 -17.11 29.88
N VAL A 998 -46.05 -17.62 29.74
CA VAL A 998 -45.70 -19.01 30.04
C VAL A 998 -44.90 -19.04 31.34
N HIS A 999 -45.33 -19.86 32.30
CA HIS A 999 -44.92 -19.82 33.71
C HIS A 999 -44.24 -21.11 34.14
N PHE A 1000 -42.92 -21.07 34.25
CA PHE A 1000 -42.13 -22.16 34.83
C PHE A 1000 -41.99 -22.01 36.34
N GLN A 1001 -41.76 -23.14 37.01
CA GLN A 1001 -41.35 -23.21 38.41
C GLN A 1001 -40.36 -24.36 38.47
N GLY A 1002 -39.08 -24.03 38.28
CA GLY A 1002 -38.03 -25.00 37.94
C GLY A 1002 -37.69 -26.00 39.03
N ASP A 1003 -36.64 -26.77 38.78
CA ASP A 1003 -36.20 -27.87 39.64
C ASP A 1003 -35.60 -27.41 40.98
N ASN A 1004 -35.42 -26.09 41.16
CA ASN A 1004 -35.07 -25.45 42.42
C ASN A 1004 -36.27 -25.20 43.37
N ILE A 1005 -37.52 -25.28 42.90
CA ILE A 1005 -38.72 -24.98 43.70
C ILE A 1005 -39.07 -26.15 44.62
N LEU A 1006 -38.58 -26.11 45.85
CA LEU A 1006 -38.92 -27.07 46.91
C LEU A 1006 -40.38 -26.95 47.39
N ASN A 1007 -40.92 -28.05 47.92
CA ASN A 1007 -42.24 -28.07 48.54
C ASN A 1007 -42.24 -27.33 49.90
N ALA A 1008 -43.43 -27.09 50.45
CA ALA A 1008 -43.61 -26.39 51.73
C ALA A 1008 -42.99 -27.08 52.98
N THR A 1009 -42.36 -28.25 52.80
CA THR A 1009 -41.58 -28.96 53.82
C THR A 1009 -40.07 -28.98 53.55
N GLY A 1010 -39.59 -28.31 52.49
CA GLY A 1010 -38.17 -28.05 52.23
C GLY A 1010 -37.32 -29.28 51.87
N GLY A 1011 -37.92 -30.38 51.42
CA GLY A 1011 -37.20 -31.66 51.25
C GLY A 1011 -37.43 -32.43 49.95
N VAL A 1012 -38.35 -31.98 49.10
CA VAL A 1012 -38.61 -32.55 47.76
C VAL A 1012 -39.03 -31.40 46.83
N GLN A 1013 -38.62 -31.41 45.56
CA GLN A 1013 -39.10 -30.46 44.55
C GLN A 1013 -40.64 -30.55 44.42
N SER A 1014 -41.31 -29.40 44.38
CA SER A 1014 -42.77 -29.30 44.29
C SER A 1014 -43.35 -30.02 43.07
N TRP A 1015 -42.60 -30.01 41.96
CA TRP A 1015 -43.03 -30.51 40.66
C TRP A 1015 -42.17 -31.67 40.12
N SER A 1016 -41.48 -32.39 41.02
CA SER A 1016 -40.61 -33.52 40.64
C SER A 1016 -41.36 -34.55 39.77
N GLY A 1017 -40.82 -34.85 38.60
CA GLY A 1017 -41.43 -35.77 37.63
C GLY A 1017 -42.56 -35.17 36.77
N GLN A 1018 -42.79 -33.85 36.81
CA GLN A 1018 -43.64 -33.14 35.85
C GLN A 1018 -42.78 -32.39 34.82
N PRO A 1019 -43.16 -32.34 33.53
CA PRO A 1019 -42.47 -31.58 32.49
C PRO A 1019 -42.09 -30.14 32.88
N ARG A 1020 -43.01 -29.40 33.52
CA ARG A 1020 -42.79 -28.02 33.98
C ARG A 1020 -41.83 -27.84 35.16
N GLY A 1021 -41.34 -28.94 35.74
CA GLY A 1021 -40.34 -28.97 36.81
C GLY A 1021 -38.91 -29.24 36.33
N ASN A 1022 -38.66 -29.21 35.01
CA ASN A 1022 -37.33 -29.24 34.42
C ASN A 1022 -36.88 -27.83 34.04
N GLU A 1023 -35.57 -27.58 33.94
CA GLU A 1023 -35.07 -26.40 33.24
C GLU A 1023 -35.27 -26.55 31.73
N LEU A 1024 -35.93 -25.57 31.10
CA LEU A 1024 -36.21 -25.55 29.67
C LEU A 1024 -35.53 -24.35 28.99
N ILE A 1025 -35.35 -24.46 27.67
CA ILE A 1025 -35.08 -23.35 26.77
C ILE A 1025 -36.21 -23.27 25.73
N TRP A 1026 -36.51 -22.08 25.23
CA TRP A 1026 -37.31 -21.88 24.04
C TRP A 1026 -36.37 -21.56 22.88
N GLU A 1027 -36.66 -22.10 21.70
CA GLU A 1027 -35.83 -21.92 20.51
C GLU A 1027 -36.73 -21.69 19.30
N MET A 1028 -36.20 -20.96 18.31
CA MET A 1028 -36.83 -20.71 17.03
C MET A 1028 -35.78 -20.74 15.92
N GLU A 1029 -36.09 -21.42 14.83
CA GLU A 1029 -35.35 -21.33 13.58
C GLU A 1029 -35.62 -19.96 12.95
N ILE A 1030 -34.61 -19.35 12.35
CA ILE A 1030 -34.70 -18.08 11.63
C ILE A 1030 -33.80 -18.13 10.38
N PRO A 1031 -34.06 -17.33 9.34
CA PRO A 1031 -33.11 -17.13 8.25
C PRO A 1031 -31.78 -16.54 8.75
N ASN A 1032 -30.72 -16.62 7.95
CA ASN A 1032 -29.52 -15.82 8.22
C ASN A 1032 -29.83 -14.34 7.97
N GLY A 1033 -29.53 -13.46 8.92
CA GLY A 1033 -29.83 -12.02 8.82
C GLY A 1033 -29.54 -11.27 10.12
N ILE A 1034 -29.79 -9.95 10.10
CA ILE A 1034 -29.77 -9.08 11.29
C ILE A 1034 -31.21 -8.93 11.79
N TYR A 1035 -31.41 -9.01 13.11
CA TYR A 1035 -32.73 -9.06 13.73
C TYR A 1035 -32.89 -8.12 14.91
N GLU A 1036 -33.97 -7.33 14.91
CA GLU A 1036 -34.52 -6.73 16.13
C GLU A 1036 -35.34 -7.79 16.87
N VAL A 1037 -35.01 -8.07 18.14
CA VAL A 1037 -35.66 -9.12 18.94
C VAL A 1037 -36.23 -8.53 20.23
N THR A 1038 -37.56 -8.39 20.28
CA THR A 1038 -38.29 -7.93 21.48
C THR A 1038 -38.86 -9.12 22.26
N ILE A 1039 -38.53 -9.23 23.55
CA ILE A 1039 -39.04 -10.27 24.46
C ILE A 1039 -39.75 -9.61 25.65
N GLY A 1040 -41.00 -10.00 25.92
CA GLY A 1040 -41.75 -9.59 27.11
C GLY A 1040 -41.49 -10.52 28.29
N LEU A 1041 -41.09 -9.95 29.44
CA LEU A 1041 -40.78 -10.69 30.68
C LEU A 1041 -41.41 -9.99 31.90
N GLY A 1042 -41.97 -10.76 32.84
CA GLY A 1042 -42.53 -10.26 34.10
C GLY A 1042 -43.64 -11.15 34.69
N ASP A 1043 -44.27 -10.70 35.78
CA ASP A 1043 -45.54 -11.27 36.29
C ASP A 1043 -46.60 -10.16 36.39
N ALA A 1044 -47.87 -10.55 36.27
CA ALA A 1044 -49.01 -9.63 36.17
C ALA A 1044 -49.53 -9.15 37.54
N GLY A 1045 -48.65 -9.02 38.54
CA GLY A 1045 -49.00 -8.75 39.94
C GLY A 1045 -47.87 -8.10 40.73
N SER A 1046 -48.11 -7.87 42.02
CA SER A 1046 -47.12 -7.27 42.94
C SER A 1046 -46.11 -8.26 43.54
N ASP A 1047 -46.32 -9.56 43.30
CA ASP A 1047 -45.50 -10.64 43.83
C ASP A 1047 -44.50 -11.08 42.75
N LEU A 1048 -43.20 -10.89 43.01
CA LEU A 1048 -42.12 -11.25 42.09
C LEU A 1048 -41.76 -12.75 42.19
N ASP A 1049 -42.52 -13.61 41.49
CA ASP A 1049 -42.12 -15.03 41.25
C ASP A 1049 -41.17 -15.15 40.04
N SER A 1050 -41.21 -14.17 39.11
CA SER A 1050 -40.22 -14.01 38.03
C SER A 1050 -38.87 -13.50 38.58
N ARG A 1051 -37.78 -14.16 38.19
CA ARG A 1051 -36.39 -13.78 38.46
C ARG A 1051 -35.53 -13.97 37.23
#